data_AF-A0A9X6KID9-F1
#
_entry.id   AF-A0A9X6KID9-F1
#
_cell.length_a   1.000
_cell.length_b   1.000
_cell.length_c   1.000
_cell.angle_alpha   90.00
_cell.angle_beta   90.00
_cell.angle_gamma   90.00
#
_symmetry.space_group_name_H-M   'P 1'
#
loop_
_entity.id
_entity.type
_entity.pdbx_description
1 polymer ?
#
loop_
_entity_poly.entity_id
_entity_poly.type
_entity_poly.pdbx_seq_one_letter_code
_entity_poly.pdbx_strand_id
1 'polypeptide(L)'
;MKAPFIMKTSFYLPSTSNAKKNSAHVEYIGTRPGVSMETTKDFEELEEKTDAAHHAKYAGERPGSHGLFTQNSNEALVLKDVQKELREHDGVVWRMILSLKEEDALNLGFTEKRKWEDLLRSTVPDAAKKMGITESNLKWIAAFHEEKGHPHVHLMMWEKETKRERGALSKGEHRDVKNVFMNEIYREERQELNLIKTVERDFIREFALDNVVDAVKMLKGLDEVDKTQVGIAPRIHTHDIEKLQKSLYELSKMLPEKGRMSYAFMPDEVKKEVDEISNWLINRPQFMESTERYLSSVEGLTKLHSHDTEKIELAKEKAMKDIQKRVSQVLLKGALETRINFLPKVDQEKAMKAQMQFIKANGKPKQDLSYDVTKKSAALLKHLSFSENEIKRVFETWSEKADLGVSEKEISKSIANSSKEDIKTIDEKDIKTGAEILKLAGWTNNEIISKLNRYDDVLDGIEKVLNKIEKKANSNFVSKKDFSKIEEITDVSVDYPYKLVERSEVSKEDVDNMIETFSQGICRDEAAAGWTAFCMSVALKQSEVSESKRIDVVSEWIRSNEIAGVDLYAINEKIEEGSNFLRKNTWDKVLGNIGVKPEDFKYPFKTFQELEFDEQKADETLLQLENIVVEKMEVPDREHLTEVYARILRGVASDNSLFKEKINVWAKKRKLPQSLVTKVIKKYEKRTNDIEYLKRPLRVQDMTEKTIRDYSKVLFATGMSEEKVKDTVLEWNRRVKSNAPPEKIEKIIEQVGALNEENQRWGKATYVNKESYKQLNETLNVKAPYIYKMPSFKNPNASINKIWKSFWNELEKERMKSEKEMEYARKRMMRAKEQEQKQRQEREERG
;
A
#
# COMPACT_ATOMS: atom_id res chain seq x y z
N MET A 1 -8.50 20.57 -26.78
CA MET A 1 -7.94 19.60 -27.74
C MET A 1 -9.02 19.02 -28.63
N LYS A 2 -8.72 18.84 -29.93
CA LYS A 2 -9.68 18.32 -30.93
C LYS A 2 -9.34 16.92 -31.47
N ALA A 3 -8.15 16.36 -31.20
CA ALA A 3 -7.76 15.02 -31.65
C ALA A 3 -6.79 14.32 -30.67
N PRO A 4 -6.77 12.96 -30.62
CA PRO A 4 -5.91 12.24 -29.70
C PRO A 4 -4.48 12.17 -30.23
N PHE A 5 -3.50 12.13 -29.32
CA PHE A 5 -2.15 11.67 -29.62
C PHE A 5 -2.17 10.32 -30.37
N ILE A 6 -1.50 10.29 -31.51
CA ILE A 6 -1.41 9.12 -32.37
C ILE A 6 -0.05 8.47 -32.18
N MET A 7 -0.07 7.18 -31.84
CA MET A 7 1.12 6.33 -31.85
C MET A 7 0.85 5.17 -32.82
N LYS A 8 1.63 5.09 -33.90
CA LYS A 8 1.66 3.92 -34.78
C LYS A 8 2.93 3.16 -34.50
N THR A 9 2.83 1.85 -34.31
CA THR A 9 3.99 0.98 -34.10
C THR A 9 4.01 -0.07 -35.21
N SER A 10 5.18 -0.29 -35.80
CA SER A 10 5.43 -1.30 -36.82
C SER A 10 6.80 -1.94 -36.57
N PHE A 11 7.01 -3.12 -37.12
CA PHE A 11 8.28 -3.85 -37.04
C PHE A 11 8.38 -4.80 -38.22
N TYR A 12 9.58 -5.29 -38.49
CA TYR A 12 9.81 -6.43 -39.37
C TYR A 12 10.50 -7.55 -38.60
N LEU A 13 10.19 -8.80 -38.93
CA LEU A 13 10.97 -9.93 -38.41
C LEU A 13 12.40 -9.89 -38.96
N PRO A 14 13.42 -10.30 -38.18
CA PRO A 14 14.80 -10.21 -38.61
C PRO A 14 15.07 -11.04 -39.86
N SER A 15 15.68 -10.41 -40.87
CA SER A 15 16.20 -11.05 -42.08
C SER A 15 17.13 -10.07 -42.80
N THR A 16 18.03 -10.57 -43.64
CA THR A 16 18.94 -9.71 -44.43
C THR A 16 18.18 -8.70 -45.31
N SER A 17 17.00 -9.08 -45.83
CA SER A 17 16.14 -8.17 -46.59
C SER A 17 15.55 -7.06 -45.71
N ASN A 18 15.07 -7.41 -44.52
CA ASN A 18 14.46 -6.45 -43.61
C ASN A 18 15.49 -5.54 -42.92
N ALA A 19 16.70 -6.02 -42.67
CA ALA A 19 17.83 -5.21 -42.20
C ALA A 19 18.18 -4.10 -43.21
N LYS A 20 18.23 -4.44 -44.51
CA LYS A 20 18.35 -3.44 -45.60
C LYS A 20 17.20 -2.43 -45.59
N LYS A 21 15.96 -2.86 -45.31
CA LYS A 21 14.81 -1.94 -45.18
C LYS A 21 14.92 -1.05 -43.94
N ASN A 22 15.52 -1.49 -42.84
CA ASN A 22 15.75 -0.65 -41.65
C ASN A 22 16.81 0.42 -41.94
N SER A 23 17.91 0.03 -42.60
CA SER A 23 18.96 0.92 -43.06
C SER A 23 18.47 1.97 -44.07
N ALA A 24 17.62 1.58 -45.04
CA ALA A 24 17.00 2.53 -45.96
C ALA A 24 15.99 3.45 -45.27
N HIS A 25 15.28 2.95 -44.24
CA HIS A 25 14.29 3.75 -43.53
C HIS A 25 14.92 4.82 -42.66
N VAL A 26 16.04 4.54 -41.97
CA VAL A 26 16.73 5.55 -41.15
C VAL A 26 17.27 6.69 -42.01
N GLU A 27 17.79 6.40 -43.20
CA GLU A 27 18.21 7.41 -44.18
C GLU A 27 17.01 8.22 -44.67
N TYR A 28 15.92 7.56 -45.04
CA TYR A 28 14.69 8.24 -45.47
C TYR A 28 14.16 9.22 -44.43
N ILE A 29 14.00 8.80 -43.16
CA ILE A 29 13.47 9.70 -42.11
C ILE A 29 14.45 10.82 -41.76
N GLY A 30 15.76 10.59 -41.91
CA GLY A 30 16.79 11.56 -41.58
C GLY A 30 17.04 12.62 -42.65
N THR A 31 16.69 12.35 -43.91
CA THR A 31 17.10 13.18 -45.06
C THR A 31 15.95 13.67 -45.94
N ARG A 32 14.72 13.19 -45.75
CA ARG A 32 13.58 13.57 -46.60
C ARG A 32 13.18 15.05 -46.46
N PRO A 33 12.58 15.66 -47.49
CA PRO A 33 11.96 16.98 -47.37
C PRO A 33 10.94 17.03 -46.21
N GLY A 34 11.06 18.06 -45.37
CA GLY A 34 10.22 18.25 -44.17
C GLY A 34 10.86 17.80 -42.85
N VAL A 35 12.03 17.17 -42.87
CA VAL A 35 12.82 16.90 -41.65
C VAL A 35 13.44 18.19 -41.13
N SER A 36 13.38 18.42 -39.81
CA SER A 36 14.05 19.55 -39.17
C SER A 36 15.55 19.26 -39.03
N MET A 37 16.38 20.04 -39.72
CA MET A 37 17.85 19.98 -39.65
C MET A 37 18.38 20.88 -38.54
N GLU A 38 19.57 20.58 -38.00
CA GLU A 38 20.27 21.49 -37.10
C GLU A 38 20.75 22.73 -37.88
N THR A 39 20.52 23.93 -37.33
CA THR A 39 21.00 25.18 -37.93
C THR A 39 22.50 25.31 -37.78
N THR A 40 23.21 25.54 -38.89
CA THR A 40 24.68 25.62 -39.03
C THR A 40 25.37 26.77 -38.27
N LYS A 41 24.66 27.56 -37.45
CA LYS A 41 25.23 28.73 -36.76
C LYS A 41 26.22 28.39 -35.65
N ASP A 42 26.21 27.18 -35.11
CA ASP A 42 27.07 26.78 -33.99
C ASP A 42 28.43 26.19 -34.43
N PHE A 43 28.71 26.07 -35.74
CA PHE A 43 29.91 25.40 -36.26
C PHE A 43 30.75 26.23 -37.25
N GLU A 44 30.44 27.52 -37.47
CA GLU A 44 31.15 28.38 -38.44
C GLU A 44 32.60 28.74 -38.08
N GLU A 45 33.14 28.29 -36.93
CA GLU A 45 34.46 28.73 -36.45
C GLU A 45 35.66 27.83 -36.84
N LEU A 46 35.49 26.81 -37.71
CA LEU A 46 36.55 25.81 -37.98
C LEU A 46 36.86 25.52 -39.47
N GLU A 47 36.52 26.39 -40.43
CA GLU A 47 36.89 26.13 -41.82
C GLU A 47 38.27 26.70 -42.22
N GLU A 48 39.26 25.81 -42.36
CA GLU A 48 40.40 25.99 -43.26
C GLU A 48 40.18 25.19 -44.58
N LYS A 49 40.56 25.82 -45.70
CA LYS A 49 40.22 25.48 -47.09
C LYS A 49 40.70 24.09 -47.53
N THR A 50 39.79 23.26 -48.06
CA THR A 50 40.16 22.13 -48.95
C THR A 50 39.16 21.96 -50.11
N ASP A 51 39.50 21.10 -51.08
CA ASP A 51 39.04 21.15 -52.48
C ASP A 51 37.64 20.58 -52.77
N ALA A 52 36.97 21.06 -53.83
CA ALA A 52 35.54 20.81 -54.14
C ALA A 52 35.14 19.32 -54.30
N ALA A 53 36.09 18.43 -54.62
CA ALA A 53 35.87 16.99 -54.70
C ALA A 53 35.84 16.29 -53.32
N HIS A 54 36.49 16.87 -52.30
CA HIS A 54 36.38 16.42 -50.91
C HIS A 54 35.02 16.85 -50.31
N HIS A 55 34.52 18.03 -50.68
CA HIS A 55 33.24 18.56 -50.21
C HIS A 55 32.02 17.68 -50.59
N ALA A 56 31.97 17.09 -51.79
CA ALA A 56 30.83 16.29 -52.23
C ALA A 56 30.76 14.90 -51.56
N LYS A 57 31.90 14.30 -51.17
CA LYS A 57 31.96 12.99 -50.51
C LYS A 57 31.66 13.08 -49.02
N TYR A 58 32.02 14.20 -48.39
CA TYR A 58 31.81 14.49 -46.96
C TYR A 58 30.46 15.18 -46.66
N ALA A 59 29.73 15.68 -47.65
CA ALA A 59 28.46 16.40 -47.43
C ALA A 59 27.38 15.59 -46.70
N GLY A 60 27.34 14.26 -46.88
CA GLY A 60 26.42 13.35 -46.17
C GLY A 60 26.99 12.72 -44.88
N GLU A 61 28.20 13.11 -44.50
CA GLU A 61 28.91 12.63 -43.30
C GLU A 61 29.12 13.74 -42.25
N ARG A 62 28.77 14.99 -42.58
CA ARG A 62 28.87 16.14 -41.66
C ARG A 62 27.71 16.15 -40.66
N PRO A 63 27.95 16.50 -39.37
CA PRO A 63 26.89 16.93 -38.46
C PRO A 63 26.02 18.02 -39.13
N GLY A 64 24.70 17.89 -39.05
CA GLY A 64 23.74 18.76 -39.74
C GLY A 64 23.31 18.35 -41.16
N SER A 65 23.90 17.29 -41.75
CA SER A 65 23.48 16.74 -43.06
C SER A 65 22.19 15.90 -43.01
N HIS A 66 21.74 15.55 -41.81
CA HIS A 66 20.49 14.85 -41.53
C HIS A 66 19.85 15.36 -40.23
N GLY A 67 18.55 15.17 -40.07
CA GLY A 67 17.80 15.60 -38.88
C GLY A 67 17.71 14.57 -37.75
N LEU A 68 18.49 13.49 -37.80
CA LEU A 68 18.48 12.44 -36.78
C LEU A 68 19.03 12.93 -35.42
N PHE A 69 18.46 12.43 -34.33
CA PHE A 69 18.94 12.63 -32.97
C PHE A 69 18.77 11.36 -32.12
N THR A 70 19.57 11.23 -31.05
CA THR A 70 19.62 10.07 -30.16
C THR A 70 19.66 10.48 -28.68
N GLN A 71 20.01 9.54 -27.79
CA GLN A 71 20.08 9.69 -26.34
C GLN A 71 21.06 10.78 -25.89
N ASN A 72 22.25 10.88 -26.49
CA ASN A 72 23.26 11.89 -26.15
C ASN A 72 23.17 13.11 -27.06
N SER A 73 23.20 14.32 -26.48
CA SER A 73 23.11 15.59 -27.23
C SER A 73 24.42 16.00 -27.87
N ASN A 74 25.53 15.44 -27.36
CA ASN A 74 26.89 15.80 -27.75
C ASN A 74 27.51 14.72 -28.65
N GLU A 75 26.74 13.69 -29.02
CA GLU A 75 27.21 12.60 -29.88
C GLU A 75 26.97 12.99 -31.34
N ALA A 76 28.06 13.20 -32.08
CA ALA A 76 27.99 13.43 -33.51
C ALA A 76 27.52 12.14 -34.20
N LEU A 77 26.26 12.14 -34.66
CA LEU A 77 25.68 11.01 -35.38
C LEU A 77 26.16 11.00 -36.82
N VAL A 78 26.79 9.90 -37.23
CA VAL A 78 27.16 9.65 -38.63
C VAL A 78 26.15 8.68 -39.22
N LEU A 79 25.30 9.15 -40.14
CA LEU A 79 24.24 8.35 -40.76
C LEU A 79 24.74 7.01 -41.31
N LYS A 80 25.91 6.99 -41.96
CA LYS A 80 26.49 5.76 -42.53
C LYS A 80 26.79 4.69 -41.48
N ASP A 81 27.18 5.09 -40.27
CA ASP A 81 27.47 4.16 -39.17
C ASP A 81 26.18 3.56 -38.62
N VAL A 82 25.14 4.37 -38.43
CA VAL A 82 23.81 3.90 -38.03
C VAL A 82 23.22 2.97 -39.10
N GLN A 83 23.40 3.30 -40.38
CA GLN A 83 22.98 2.45 -41.49
C GLN A 83 23.74 1.12 -41.52
N LYS A 84 25.04 1.11 -41.22
CA LYS A 84 25.85 -0.10 -41.13
C LYS A 84 25.39 -0.97 -39.96
N GLU A 85 25.20 -0.38 -38.79
CA GLU A 85 24.69 -1.07 -37.60
C GLU A 85 23.33 -1.73 -37.89
N LEU A 86 22.37 -1.01 -38.47
CA LEU A 86 21.05 -1.56 -38.79
C LEU A 86 21.08 -2.64 -39.90
N ARG A 87 22.12 -2.67 -40.76
CA ARG A 87 22.32 -3.73 -41.76
C ARG A 87 22.88 -5.01 -41.13
N GLU A 88 23.68 -4.86 -40.08
CA GLU A 88 24.35 -5.95 -39.38
C GLU A 88 23.52 -6.47 -38.20
N HIS A 89 22.54 -5.71 -37.72
CA HIS A 89 21.66 -6.08 -36.62
C HIS A 89 20.75 -7.26 -36.97
N ASP A 90 20.75 -8.28 -36.11
CA ASP A 90 20.04 -9.56 -36.24
C ASP A 90 18.73 -9.62 -35.43
N GLY A 91 18.34 -8.52 -34.78
CA GLY A 91 17.15 -8.42 -33.94
C GLY A 91 16.00 -7.61 -34.54
N VAL A 92 14.93 -7.50 -33.75
CA VAL A 92 13.76 -6.72 -34.13
C VAL A 92 14.06 -5.23 -33.96
N VAL A 93 13.78 -4.45 -35.00
CA VAL A 93 13.77 -2.98 -34.94
C VAL A 93 12.33 -2.49 -34.93
N TRP A 94 11.91 -1.87 -33.84
CA TRP A 94 10.60 -1.25 -33.71
C TRP A 94 10.63 0.15 -34.30
N ARG A 95 9.64 0.45 -35.14
CA ARG A 95 9.44 1.76 -35.76
C ARG A 95 8.15 2.35 -35.23
N MET A 96 8.25 3.51 -34.61
CA MET A 96 7.13 4.24 -34.04
C MET A 96 6.97 5.58 -34.74
N ILE A 97 5.72 5.98 -34.96
CA ILE A 97 5.38 7.34 -35.38
C ILE A 97 4.55 7.93 -34.26
N LEU A 98 5.08 9.00 -33.65
CA LEU A 98 4.41 9.78 -32.62
C LEU A 98 3.94 11.08 -33.26
N SER A 99 2.63 11.32 -33.29
CA SER A 99 2.06 12.45 -34.02
C SER A 99 1.02 13.20 -33.19
N LEU A 100 1.06 14.52 -33.31
CA LEU A 100 0.08 15.45 -32.77
C LEU A 100 -0.59 16.19 -33.92
N LYS A 101 -1.85 16.59 -33.74
CA LYS A 101 -2.51 17.53 -34.65
C LYS A 101 -1.87 18.90 -34.49
N GLU A 102 -1.74 19.66 -35.57
CA GLU A 102 -1.08 20.98 -35.60
C GLU A 102 -1.57 21.94 -34.50
N GLU A 103 -2.88 22.01 -34.26
CA GLU A 103 -3.47 22.85 -33.20
C GLU A 103 -2.99 22.42 -31.80
N ASP A 104 -2.96 21.12 -31.52
CA ASP A 104 -2.52 20.60 -30.22
C ASP A 104 -1.00 20.71 -30.07
N ALA A 105 -0.25 20.51 -31.16
CA ALA A 105 1.20 20.72 -31.18
C ALA A 105 1.56 22.19 -30.93
N LEU A 106 0.83 23.14 -31.51
CA LEU A 106 1.03 24.56 -31.27
C LEU A 106 0.74 24.94 -29.81
N ASN A 107 -0.37 24.47 -29.27
CA ASN A 107 -0.74 24.72 -27.87
C ASN A 107 0.27 24.13 -26.87
N LEU A 108 0.81 22.95 -27.20
CA LEU A 108 1.76 22.24 -26.36
C LEU A 108 3.22 22.56 -26.72
N GLY A 109 3.50 23.44 -27.68
CA GLY A 109 4.86 23.79 -28.12
C GLY A 109 5.65 22.69 -28.83
N PHE A 110 4.98 21.64 -29.33
CA PHE A 110 5.55 20.53 -30.11
C PHE A 110 5.66 20.85 -31.63
N THR A 111 5.71 22.13 -31.99
CA THR A 111 6.01 22.60 -33.36
C THR A 111 7.51 22.61 -33.65
N GLU A 112 8.35 22.56 -32.62
CA GLU A 112 9.82 22.63 -32.73
C GLU A 112 10.50 21.31 -32.38
N LYS A 113 11.62 21.01 -33.07
CA LYS A 113 12.44 19.80 -32.87
C LYS A 113 12.86 19.61 -31.41
N ARG A 114 13.33 20.69 -30.75
CA ARG A 114 13.87 20.65 -29.39
C ARG A 114 12.91 20.03 -28.37
N LYS A 115 11.61 20.36 -28.45
CA LYS A 115 10.62 19.82 -27.49
C LYS A 115 10.39 18.32 -27.68
N TRP A 116 10.48 17.83 -28.92
CA TRP A 116 10.45 16.41 -29.22
C TRP A 116 11.71 15.67 -28.76
N GLU A 117 12.88 16.30 -28.86
CA GLU A 117 14.13 15.75 -28.33
C GLU A 117 14.07 15.58 -26.82
N ASP A 118 13.65 16.62 -26.09
CA ASP A 118 13.48 16.61 -24.64
C ASP A 118 12.47 15.52 -24.21
N LEU A 119 11.33 15.43 -24.92
CA LEU A 119 10.33 14.38 -24.69
C LEU A 119 10.93 12.99 -24.87
N LEU A 120 11.57 12.71 -26.02
CA LEU A 120 12.04 11.36 -26.31
C LEU A 120 13.20 10.94 -25.41
N ARG A 121 14.16 11.82 -25.13
CA ARG A 121 15.27 11.54 -24.21
C ARG A 121 14.78 11.19 -22.81
N SER A 122 13.71 11.85 -22.34
CA SER A 122 13.12 11.57 -21.02
C SER A 122 12.19 10.35 -20.98
N THR A 123 11.56 9.97 -22.10
CA THR A 123 10.49 8.95 -22.10
C THR A 123 10.83 7.63 -22.79
N VAL A 124 11.77 7.62 -23.74
CA VAL A 124 12.13 6.39 -24.49
C VAL A 124 12.69 5.29 -23.58
N PRO A 125 13.53 5.57 -22.56
CA PRO A 125 13.96 4.54 -21.60
C PRO A 125 12.79 3.88 -20.86
N ASP A 126 11.83 4.69 -20.39
CA ASP A 126 10.63 4.20 -19.70
C ASP A 126 9.69 3.41 -20.64
N ALA A 127 9.55 3.86 -21.89
CA ALA A 127 8.79 3.16 -22.91
C ALA A 127 9.43 1.79 -23.23
N ALA A 128 10.75 1.74 -23.41
CA ALA A 128 11.51 0.51 -23.63
C ALA A 128 11.38 -0.47 -22.45
N LYS A 129 11.38 0.04 -21.21
CA LYS A 129 11.12 -0.77 -20.01
C LYS A 129 9.74 -1.42 -20.02
N LYS A 130 8.69 -0.76 -20.55
CA LYS A 130 7.37 -1.38 -20.75
C LYS A 130 7.37 -2.50 -21.79
N MET A 131 8.36 -2.52 -22.67
CA MET A 131 8.62 -3.58 -23.64
C MET A 131 9.55 -4.68 -23.10
N GLY A 132 10.04 -4.55 -21.86
CA GLY A 132 11.00 -5.49 -21.26
C GLY A 132 12.46 -5.25 -21.66
N ILE A 133 12.77 -4.13 -22.31
CA ILE A 133 14.13 -3.78 -22.73
C ILE A 133 14.78 -2.95 -21.61
N THR A 134 15.95 -3.37 -21.13
CA THR A 134 16.72 -2.60 -20.13
C THR A 134 17.39 -1.40 -20.80
N GLU A 135 17.59 -0.31 -20.05
CA GLU A 135 18.24 0.89 -20.57
C GLU A 135 19.67 0.61 -21.09
N SER A 136 20.42 -0.24 -20.39
CA SER A 136 21.74 -0.70 -20.83
C SER A 136 21.72 -1.41 -22.19
N ASN A 137 20.63 -2.11 -22.49
CA ASN A 137 20.43 -2.86 -23.73
C ASN A 137 19.70 -2.05 -24.81
N LEU A 138 19.34 -0.80 -24.56
CA LEU A 138 18.53 0.02 -25.47
C LEU A 138 19.40 0.83 -26.43
N LYS A 139 19.03 0.83 -27.71
CA LYS A 139 19.42 1.86 -28.68
C LYS A 139 18.20 2.44 -29.35
N TRP A 140 18.25 3.75 -29.64
CA TRP A 140 17.20 4.41 -30.39
C TRP A 140 17.73 5.60 -31.18
N ILE A 141 17.03 5.91 -32.26
CA ILE A 141 17.24 7.09 -33.09
C ILE A 141 15.88 7.67 -33.48
N ALA A 142 15.80 8.98 -33.63
CA ALA A 142 14.57 9.62 -34.06
C ALA A 142 14.82 10.80 -35.02
N ALA A 143 13.77 11.18 -35.76
CA ALA A 143 13.75 12.36 -36.61
C ALA A 143 12.40 13.08 -36.49
N PHE A 144 12.43 14.41 -36.28
CA PHE A 144 11.25 15.25 -36.22
C PHE A 144 10.91 15.84 -37.60
N HIS A 145 9.67 15.69 -38.03
CA HIS A 145 9.15 16.22 -39.28
C HIS A 145 8.11 17.31 -39.01
N GLU A 146 8.35 18.50 -39.54
CA GLU A 146 7.48 19.68 -39.43
C GLU A 146 6.40 19.65 -40.53
N GLU A 147 5.68 18.53 -40.63
CA GLU A 147 4.63 18.39 -41.63
C GLU A 147 3.38 19.20 -41.25
N LYS A 148 2.97 20.11 -42.14
CA LYS A 148 1.75 20.92 -41.97
C LYS A 148 0.55 20.03 -41.66
N GLY A 149 -0.25 20.41 -40.68
CA GLY A 149 -1.40 19.64 -40.16
C GLY A 149 -1.07 18.61 -39.08
N HIS A 150 0.14 18.02 -39.07
CA HIS A 150 0.46 16.88 -38.20
C HIS A 150 1.97 16.72 -37.93
N PRO A 151 2.59 17.65 -37.18
CA PRO A 151 3.98 17.50 -36.76
C PRO A 151 4.16 16.18 -36.02
N HIS A 152 5.20 15.44 -36.39
CA HIS A 152 5.41 14.09 -35.89
C HIS A 152 6.88 13.69 -35.84
N VAL A 153 7.15 12.67 -35.05
CA VAL A 153 8.48 12.07 -34.92
C VAL A 153 8.43 10.62 -35.36
N HIS A 154 9.39 10.27 -36.20
CA HIS A 154 9.77 8.88 -36.42
C HIS A 154 10.77 8.47 -35.36
N LEU A 155 10.46 7.42 -34.60
CA LEU A 155 11.33 6.82 -33.58
C LEU A 155 11.64 5.38 -33.99
N MET A 156 12.91 5.03 -34.07
CA MET A 156 13.37 3.66 -34.23
C MET A 156 14.10 3.22 -32.97
N MET A 157 13.79 2.03 -32.46
CA MET A 157 14.46 1.45 -31.29
C MET A 157 14.75 -0.03 -31.50
N TRP A 158 15.85 -0.51 -30.92
CA TRP A 158 16.31 -1.89 -30.98
C TRP A 158 17.15 -2.24 -29.76
N GLU A 159 17.39 -3.55 -29.57
CA GLU A 159 18.25 -4.05 -28.51
C GLU A 159 19.71 -4.11 -28.99
N LYS A 160 20.68 -3.82 -28.11
CA LYS A 160 22.11 -4.02 -28.43
C LYS A 160 22.43 -5.52 -28.51
N GLU A 161 21.96 -6.26 -27.52
CA GLU A 161 21.96 -7.72 -27.44
C GLU A 161 20.53 -8.22 -27.69
N THR A 162 20.35 -9.02 -28.72
CA THR A 162 19.03 -9.49 -29.16
C THR A 162 18.46 -10.52 -28.18
N LYS A 163 17.48 -10.12 -27.38
CA LYS A 163 16.83 -10.98 -26.37
C LYS A 163 15.38 -11.28 -26.74
N ARG A 164 14.71 -10.33 -27.40
CA ARG A 164 13.31 -10.43 -27.79
C ARG A 164 13.16 -10.84 -29.25
N GLU A 165 12.72 -12.09 -29.46
CA GLU A 165 12.47 -12.63 -30.80
C GLU A 165 11.12 -12.19 -31.41
N ARG A 166 10.16 -11.78 -30.56
CA ARG A 166 8.83 -11.33 -31.00
C ARG A 166 8.77 -9.80 -31.15
N GLY A 167 8.42 -9.32 -32.33
CA GLY A 167 8.25 -7.87 -32.55
C GLY A 167 6.87 -7.32 -32.16
N ALA A 168 5.84 -8.16 -32.13
CA ALA A 168 4.48 -7.70 -31.80
C ALA A 168 4.37 -7.31 -30.32
N LEU A 169 3.75 -6.16 -30.05
CA LEU A 169 3.34 -5.74 -28.72
C LEU A 169 1.94 -6.27 -28.42
N SER A 170 1.74 -6.83 -27.23
CA SER A 170 0.40 -7.11 -26.72
C SER A 170 -0.41 -5.82 -26.59
N LYS A 171 -1.75 -5.92 -26.52
CA LYS A 171 -2.61 -4.75 -26.29
C LYS A 171 -2.24 -4.00 -25.00
N GLY A 172 -1.79 -4.73 -23.98
CA GLY A 172 -1.28 -4.16 -22.72
C GLY A 172 0.02 -3.39 -22.91
N GLU A 173 1.04 -4.02 -23.50
CA GLU A 173 2.34 -3.37 -23.78
C GLU A 173 2.16 -2.12 -24.67
N HIS A 174 1.36 -2.22 -25.73
CA HIS A 174 1.11 -1.08 -26.61
C HIS A 174 0.43 0.09 -25.87
N ARG A 175 -0.56 -0.20 -25.02
CA ARG A 175 -1.22 0.81 -24.19
C ARG A 175 -0.24 1.43 -23.20
N ASP A 176 0.58 0.62 -22.56
CA ASP A 176 1.51 1.09 -21.52
C ASP A 176 2.63 1.95 -22.12
N VAL A 177 3.18 1.57 -23.27
CA VAL A 177 4.12 2.40 -24.06
C VAL A 177 3.48 3.71 -24.48
N LYS A 178 2.25 3.66 -25.05
CA LYS A 178 1.52 4.87 -25.44
C LYS A 178 1.31 5.81 -24.26
N ASN A 179 1.00 5.26 -23.10
CA ASN A 179 0.77 6.02 -21.87
C ASN A 179 2.03 6.74 -21.38
N VAL A 180 3.23 6.19 -21.58
CA VAL A 180 4.48 6.87 -21.20
C VAL A 180 4.57 8.21 -21.95
N PHE A 181 4.44 8.19 -23.28
CA PHE A 181 4.50 9.41 -24.09
C PHE A 181 3.35 10.38 -23.78
N MET A 182 2.10 9.89 -23.74
CA MET A 182 0.95 10.75 -23.44
C MET A 182 1.05 11.42 -22.06
N ASN A 183 1.54 10.70 -21.06
CA ASN A 183 1.62 11.23 -19.71
C ASN A 183 2.58 12.41 -19.60
N GLU A 184 3.65 12.41 -20.41
CA GLU A 184 4.63 13.48 -20.46
C GLU A 184 4.20 14.62 -21.40
N ILE A 185 3.67 14.29 -22.59
CA ILE A 185 3.13 15.30 -23.53
C ILE A 185 2.05 16.17 -22.87
N TYR A 186 1.12 15.55 -22.14
CA TYR A 186 0.00 16.24 -21.50
C TYR A 186 0.23 16.46 -20.00
N ARG A 187 1.49 16.50 -19.54
CA ARG A 187 1.83 16.54 -18.12
C ARG A 187 1.16 17.70 -17.38
N GLU A 188 1.24 18.91 -17.93
CA GLU A 188 0.70 20.13 -17.33
C GLU A 188 -0.84 20.12 -17.29
N GLU A 189 -1.47 19.87 -18.45
CA GLU A 189 -2.93 19.79 -18.55
C GLU A 189 -3.51 18.68 -17.65
N ARG A 190 -2.85 17.52 -17.56
CA ARG A 190 -3.24 16.45 -16.63
C ARG A 190 -3.13 16.90 -15.18
N GLN A 191 -2.11 17.66 -14.81
CA GLN A 191 -1.95 18.15 -13.44
C GLN A 191 -3.06 19.15 -13.09
N GLU A 192 -3.35 20.08 -13.99
CA GLU A 192 -4.43 21.06 -13.84
C GLU A 192 -5.80 20.37 -13.71
N LEU A 193 -6.14 19.46 -14.63
CA LEU A 193 -7.41 18.74 -14.60
C LEU A 193 -7.55 17.89 -13.34
N ASN A 194 -6.48 17.22 -12.87
CA ASN A 194 -6.52 16.47 -11.62
C ASN A 194 -6.68 17.38 -10.39
N LEU A 195 -6.09 18.58 -10.41
CA LEU A 195 -6.29 19.58 -9.35
C LEU A 195 -7.75 20.02 -9.31
N ILE A 196 -8.33 20.45 -10.44
CA ILE A 196 -9.74 20.84 -10.55
C ILE A 196 -10.63 19.69 -10.07
N LYS A 197 -10.40 18.48 -10.57
CA LYS A 197 -11.14 17.28 -10.16
C LYS A 197 -11.13 17.08 -8.64
N THR A 198 -9.98 17.29 -7.99
CA THR A 198 -9.83 17.09 -6.54
C THR A 198 -10.52 18.21 -5.76
N VAL A 199 -10.27 19.46 -6.15
CA VAL A 199 -10.85 20.65 -5.50
C VAL A 199 -12.37 20.64 -5.57
N GLU A 200 -12.95 20.41 -6.75
CA GLU A 200 -14.40 20.42 -6.92
C GLU A 200 -15.08 19.27 -6.18
N ARG A 201 -14.49 18.06 -6.19
CA ARG A 201 -14.99 16.91 -5.42
C ARG A 201 -15.04 17.21 -3.93
N ASP A 202 -13.98 17.80 -3.40
CA ASP A 202 -13.86 18.09 -1.97
C ASP A 202 -14.77 19.27 -1.60
N PHE A 203 -14.90 20.27 -2.45
CA PHE A 203 -15.88 21.35 -2.30
C PHE A 203 -17.32 20.83 -2.24
N ILE A 204 -17.73 19.97 -3.18
CA ILE A 204 -19.07 19.36 -3.19
C ILE A 204 -19.32 18.58 -1.89
N ARG A 205 -18.32 17.83 -1.40
CA ARG A 205 -18.43 17.07 -0.15
C ARG A 205 -18.56 17.99 1.07
N GLU A 206 -17.71 18.99 1.21
CA GLU A 206 -17.76 19.93 2.35
C GLU A 206 -19.03 20.78 2.31
N PHE A 207 -19.45 21.23 1.12
CA PHE A 207 -20.69 21.97 0.95
C PHE A 207 -21.90 21.11 1.34
N ALA A 208 -21.95 19.83 0.94
CA ALA A 208 -22.97 18.90 1.42
C ALA A 208 -22.93 18.73 2.94
N LEU A 209 -21.73 18.64 3.54
CA LEU A 209 -21.57 18.52 4.99
C LEU A 209 -22.11 19.74 5.73
N ASP A 210 -21.84 20.95 5.27
CA ASP A 210 -22.34 22.18 5.90
C ASP A 210 -23.88 22.24 5.89
N ASN A 211 -24.50 21.92 4.76
CA ASN A 211 -25.97 21.87 4.67
C ASN A 211 -26.58 20.78 5.58
N VAL A 212 -25.92 19.63 5.69
CA VAL A 212 -26.36 18.53 6.59
C VAL A 212 -26.19 18.95 8.06
N VAL A 213 -25.09 19.62 8.40
CA VAL A 213 -24.85 20.15 9.76
C VAL A 213 -25.94 21.16 10.13
N ASP A 214 -26.25 22.09 9.24
CA ASP A 214 -27.32 23.08 9.44
C ASP A 214 -28.68 22.39 9.66
N ALA A 215 -29.05 21.43 8.80
CA ALA A 215 -30.28 20.67 8.95
C ALA A 215 -30.37 19.93 10.30
N VAL A 216 -29.26 19.38 10.79
CA VAL A 216 -29.21 18.70 12.10
C VAL A 216 -29.26 19.70 13.26
N LYS A 217 -28.62 20.87 13.15
CA LYS A 217 -28.72 21.93 14.18
C LYS A 217 -30.15 22.45 14.30
N MET A 218 -30.83 22.67 13.17
CA MET A 218 -32.25 23.02 13.11
C MET A 218 -33.12 21.94 13.78
N LEU A 219 -32.90 20.65 13.47
CA LEU A 219 -33.60 19.54 14.15
C LEU A 219 -33.49 19.59 15.66
N LYS A 220 -32.32 19.98 16.16
CA LYS A 220 -32.01 19.97 17.59
C LYS A 220 -32.31 21.29 18.28
N GLY A 221 -32.85 22.29 17.58
CA GLY A 221 -33.11 23.63 18.12
C GLY A 221 -31.84 24.33 18.62
N LEU A 222 -30.70 24.08 17.96
CA LEU A 222 -29.41 24.69 18.30
C LEU A 222 -29.12 25.99 17.57
N ASP A 223 -30.06 26.46 16.74
CA ASP A 223 -29.91 27.68 15.97
C ASP A 223 -30.16 28.92 16.84
N GLU A 224 -29.08 29.62 17.18
CA GLU A 224 -29.10 31.07 17.33
C GLU A 224 -28.87 31.65 15.93
N VAL A 225 -29.93 32.08 15.26
CA VAL A 225 -29.82 32.58 13.89
C VAL A 225 -29.20 33.98 13.91
N ASP A 226 -27.87 34.07 13.85
CA ASP A 226 -27.23 35.31 13.41
C ASP A 226 -27.27 35.38 11.88
N LYS A 227 -28.37 35.95 11.35
CA LYS A 227 -28.56 36.19 9.90
C LYS A 227 -27.62 37.29 9.35
N THR A 228 -26.66 37.78 10.15
CA THR A 228 -25.87 38.97 9.81
C THR A 228 -24.37 38.75 9.62
N GLN A 229 -23.86 37.51 9.65
CA GLN A 229 -22.46 37.30 9.27
C GLN A 229 -22.24 37.45 7.76
N VAL A 230 -21.62 38.59 7.43
CA VAL A 230 -21.06 38.92 6.11
C VAL A 230 -19.88 37.98 5.83
N GLY A 231 -20.05 37.11 4.83
CA GLY A 231 -19.09 36.08 4.44
C GLY A 231 -19.80 34.75 4.14
N ILE A 232 -20.75 34.76 3.20
CA ILE A 232 -21.68 33.66 2.96
C ILE A 232 -20.94 32.48 2.31
N ALA A 233 -20.63 31.45 3.09
CA ALA A 233 -20.48 30.11 2.52
C ALA A 233 -21.81 29.78 1.79
N PRO A 234 -21.77 29.21 0.56
CA PRO A 234 -23.00 28.86 -0.14
C PRO A 234 -23.87 27.99 0.79
N ARG A 235 -25.19 28.15 0.71
CA ARG A 235 -26.20 27.34 1.39
C ARG A 235 -27.33 27.04 0.43
N ILE A 236 -27.92 25.84 0.52
CA ILE A 236 -29.18 25.57 -0.20
C ILE A 236 -30.30 26.42 0.41
N HIS A 237 -31.40 26.62 -0.32
CA HIS A 237 -32.50 27.44 0.16
C HIS A 237 -33.09 26.89 1.47
N THR A 238 -33.61 27.77 2.33
CA THR A 238 -34.16 27.39 3.64
C THR A 238 -35.22 26.29 3.55
N HIS A 239 -36.11 26.34 2.54
CA HIS A 239 -37.07 25.27 2.28
C HIS A 239 -36.38 23.92 1.97
N ASP A 240 -35.31 23.92 1.18
CA ASP A 240 -34.54 22.70 0.90
C ASP A 240 -33.87 22.17 2.17
N ILE A 241 -33.37 23.03 3.06
CA ILE A 241 -32.85 22.62 4.37
C ILE A 241 -33.94 21.92 5.21
N GLU A 242 -35.16 22.45 5.27
CA GLU A 242 -36.27 21.80 5.98
C GLU A 242 -36.66 20.44 5.37
N LYS A 243 -36.52 20.28 4.05
CA LYS A 243 -36.73 18.98 3.39
C LYS A 243 -35.60 18.00 3.74
N LEU A 244 -34.35 18.46 3.68
CA LEU A 244 -33.18 17.69 4.08
C LEU A 244 -33.30 17.24 5.54
N GLN A 245 -33.77 18.14 6.40
CA GLN A 245 -34.08 17.89 7.80
C GLN A 245 -35.00 16.68 7.99
N LYS A 246 -36.16 16.68 7.34
CA LYS A 246 -37.14 15.58 7.38
C LYS A 246 -36.53 14.28 6.85
N SER A 247 -35.81 14.37 5.75
CA SER A 247 -35.16 13.21 5.11
C SER A 247 -34.09 12.58 6.02
N LEU A 248 -33.28 13.39 6.70
CA LEU A 248 -32.29 12.91 7.67
C LEU A 248 -32.96 12.24 8.87
N TYR A 249 -34.11 12.77 9.33
CA TYR A 249 -34.86 12.16 10.42
C TYR A 249 -35.45 10.80 10.02
N GLU A 250 -36.04 10.66 8.83
CA GLU A 250 -36.55 9.36 8.36
C GLU A 250 -35.42 8.37 8.08
N LEU A 251 -34.34 8.80 7.42
CA LEU A 251 -33.13 7.99 7.24
C LEU A 251 -32.58 7.52 8.59
N SER A 252 -32.61 8.38 9.61
CA SER A 252 -32.21 8.01 10.96
C SER A 252 -33.06 6.90 11.55
N LYS A 253 -34.31 6.68 11.16
CA LYS A 253 -35.09 5.55 11.69
C LYS A 253 -34.68 4.23 11.03
N MET A 254 -34.22 4.28 9.78
CA MET A 254 -33.82 3.10 9.00
C MET A 254 -32.43 2.56 9.33
N LEU A 255 -31.55 3.38 9.94
CA LEU A 255 -30.18 2.93 10.21
C LEU A 255 -30.14 1.72 11.17
N PRO A 256 -29.22 0.76 10.97
CA PRO A 256 -29.05 -0.36 11.90
C PRO A 256 -28.80 0.08 13.36
N GLU A 257 -29.13 -0.76 14.34
CA GLU A 257 -28.78 -0.51 15.75
C GLU A 257 -27.33 -0.90 16.09
N LYS A 258 -26.73 -1.78 15.29
CA LYS A 258 -25.40 -2.36 15.46
C LYS A 258 -24.70 -2.50 14.11
N GLY A 259 -23.37 -2.51 14.11
CA GLY A 259 -22.55 -2.73 12.90
C GLY A 259 -21.77 -1.50 12.44
N ARG A 260 -21.08 -1.64 11.31
CA ARG A 260 -20.24 -0.59 10.71
C ARG A 260 -21.11 0.35 9.88
N MET A 261 -21.06 1.65 10.18
CA MET A 261 -21.93 2.66 9.56
C MET A 261 -21.41 3.27 8.24
N SER A 262 -20.48 2.64 7.54
CA SER A 262 -20.05 3.16 6.23
C SER A 262 -20.96 2.65 5.12
N TYR A 263 -21.18 3.49 4.10
CA TYR A 263 -22.10 3.24 2.97
C TYR A 263 -22.00 1.81 2.42
N ALA A 264 -20.78 1.28 2.23
CA ALA A 264 -20.56 -0.06 1.70
C ALA A 264 -21.27 -1.20 2.49
N PHE A 265 -21.44 -1.05 3.80
CA PHE A 265 -22.04 -2.06 4.69
C PHE A 265 -23.50 -1.76 5.05
N MET A 266 -24.10 -0.71 4.48
CA MET A 266 -25.52 -0.42 4.71
C MET A 266 -26.41 -1.45 4.01
N PRO A 267 -27.56 -1.83 4.61
CA PRO A 267 -28.59 -2.60 3.93
C PRO A 267 -29.06 -1.92 2.65
N ASP A 268 -29.54 -2.69 1.67
CA ASP A 268 -29.91 -2.15 0.36
C ASP A 268 -31.03 -1.12 0.42
N GLU A 269 -31.99 -1.28 1.34
CA GLU A 269 -33.04 -0.30 1.60
C GLU A 269 -32.47 1.05 2.08
N VAL A 270 -31.48 1.02 2.98
CA VAL A 270 -30.81 2.23 3.48
C VAL A 270 -29.95 2.87 2.40
N LYS A 271 -29.27 2.06 1.57
CA LYS A 271 -28.49 2.54 0.41
C LYS A 271 -29.37 3.27 -0.58
N LYS A 272 -30.51 2.67 -0.92
CA LYS A 272 -31.49 3.27 -1.83
C LYS A 272 -31.96 4.64 -1.31
N GLU A 273 -32.41 4.70 -0.06
CA GLU A 273 -32.88 5.95 0.55
C GLU A 273 -31.78 7.03 0.56
N VAL A 274 -30.56 6.67 1.00
CA VAL A 274 -29.47 7.66 1.07
C VAL A 274 -28.99 8.10 -0.32
N ASP A 275 -28.98 7.20 -1.31
CA ASP A 275 -28.65 7.53 -2.70
C ASP A 275 -29.70 8.48 -3.29
N GLU A 276 -30.99 8.29 -2.99
CA GLU A 276 -32.07 9.20 -3.41
C GLU A 276 -31.90 10.60 -2.81
N ILE A 277 -31.63 10.69 -1.50
CA ILE A 277 -31.37 11.98 -0.83
C ILE A 277 -30.10 12.64 -1.39
N SER A 278 -29.03 11.86 -1.62
CA SER A 278 -27.78 12.34 -2.20
C SER A 278 -28.00 12.89 -3.60
N ASN A 279 -28.74 12.18 -4.44
CA ASN A 279 -29.08 12.61 -5.79
C ASN A 279 -29.90 13.89 -5.78
N TRP A 280 -30.89 14.00 -4.90
CA TRP A 280 -31.68 15.21 -4.76
C TRP A 280 -30.81 16.41 -4.33
N LEU A 281 -29.88 16.21 -3.38
CA LEU A 281 -29.02 17.26 -2.84
C LEU A 281 -27.99 17.77 -3.87
N ILE A 282 -27.29 16.88 -4.58
CA ILE A 282 -26.28 17.28 -5.58
C ILE A 282 -26.94 17.96 -6.81
N ASN A 283 -28.22 17.70 -7.06
CA ASN A 283 -28.98 18.37 -8.12
C ASN A 283 -29.67 19.66 -7.65
N ARG A 284 -29.20 20.30 -6.56
CA ARG A 284 -29.62 21.67 -6.22
C ARG A 284 -28.79 22.69 -7.02
N PRO A 285 -29.36 23.84 -7.42
CA PRO A 285 -28.66 24.84 -8.25
C PRO A 285 -27.28 25.24 -7.72
N GLN A 286 -27.12 25.29 -6.40
CA GLN A 286 -25.88 25.65 -5.72
C GLN A 286 -24.74 24.64 -5.93
N PHE A 287 -25.03 23.40 -6.33
CA PHE A 287 -24.04 22.36 -6.63
C PHE A 287 -23.71 22.25 -8.12
N MET A 288 -24.52 22.88 -9.00
CA MET A 288 -24.42 22.66 -10.45
C MET A 288 -23.06 23.07 -11.00
N GLU A 289 -22.58 24.28 -10.68
CA GLU A 289 -21.31 24.79 -11.20
C GLU A 289 -20.13 23.87 -10.84
N SER A 290 -19.98 23.51 -9.57
CA SER A 290 -18.92 22.60 -9.13
C SER A 290 -19.05 21.20 -9.71
N THR A 291 -20.28 20.69 -9.85
CA THR A 291 -20.54 19.39 -10.47
C THR A 291 -20.15 19.40 -11.94
N GLU A 292 -20.50 20.46 -12.67
CA GLU A 292 -20.13 20.65 -14.07
C GLU A 292 -18.62 20.77 -14.26
N ARG A 293 -17.94 21.57 -13.42
CA ARG A 293 -16.47 21.70 -13.44
C ARG A 293 -15.77 20.38 -13.11
N TYR A 294 -16.28 19.63 -12.14
CA TYR A 294 -15.79 18.30 -11.81
C TYR A 294 -15.95 17.34 -12.99
N LEU A 295 -17.16 17.22 -13.58
CA LEU A 295 -17.40 16.32 -14.71
C LEU A 295 -16.60 16.74 -15.94
N SER A 296 -16.45 18.03 -16.19
CA SER A 296 -15.62 18.58 -17.27
C SER A 296 -14.14 18.21 -17.10
N SER A 297 -13.63 18.21 -15.87
CA SER A 297 -12.26 17.78 -15.59
C SER A 297 -12.04 16.28 -15.87
N VAL A 298 -13.01 15.44 -15.54
CA VAL A 298 -12.99 13.99 -15.83
C VAL A 298 -13.10 13.74 -17.33
N GLU A 299 -13.96 14.48 -18.01
CA GLU A 299 -14.10 14.46 -19.46
C GLU A 299 -12.78 14.84 -20.14
N GLY A 300 -12.14 15.94 -19.71
CA GLY A 300 -10.82 16.36 -20.20
C GLY A 300 -9.76 15.27 -20.03
N LEU A 301 -9.66 14.68 -18.83
CA LEU A 301 -8.73 13.58 -18.57
C LEU A 301 -8.99 12.35 -19.44
N THR A 302 -10.24 12.08 -19.77
CA THR A 302 -10.62 10.94 -20.61
C THR A 302 -10.32 11.22 -22.09
N LYS A 303 -10.57 12.46 -22.55
CA LYS A 303 -10.29 12.92 -23.91
C LYS A 303 -8.82 12.84 -24.29
N LEU A 304 -7.91 12.96 -23.33
CA LEU A 304 -6.47 12.71 -23.53
C LEU A 304 -6.16 11.30 -24.08
N HIS A 305 -7.00 10.32 -23.75
CA HIS A 305 -6.79 8.93 -24.13
C HIS A 305 -7.74 8.45 -25.23
N SER A 306 -8.94 9.01 -25.29
CA SER A 306 -10.02 8.54 -26.16
C SER A 306 -11.04 9.62 -26.43
N HIS A 307 -11.41 9.82 -27.69
CA HIS A 307 -12.52 10.68 -28.12
C HIS A 307 -13.84 9.92 -28.31
N ASP A 308 -13.86 8.64 -27.96
CA ASP A 308 -15.06 7.80 -27.94
C ASP A 308 -16.09 8.33 -26.93
N THR A 309 -17.22 8.81 -27.44
CA THR A 309 -18.30 9.42 -26.64
C THR A 309 -18.83 8.46 -25.58
N GLU A 310 -18.96 7.16 -25.87
CA GLU A 310 -19.46 6.18 -24.90
C GLU A 310 -18.49 6.02 -23.72
N LYS A 311 -17.18 6.03 -23.98
CA LYS A 311 -16.16 5.95 -22.93
C LYS A 311 -16.11 7.20 -22.07
N ILE A 312 -16.31 8.37 -22.69
CA ILE A 312 -16.36 9.67 -21.99
C ILE A 312 -17.58 9.71 -21.06
N GLU A 313 -18.75 9.36 -21.55
CA GLU A 313 -19.98 9.35 -20.74
C GLU A 313 -19.91 8.31 -19.63
N LEU A 314 -19.35 7.12 -19.89
CA LEU A 314 -19.11 6.11 -18.84
C LEU A 314 -18.14 6.63 -17.76
N ALA A 315 -17.12 7.40 -18.13
CA ALA A 315 -16.20 8.00 -17.16
C ALA A 315 -16.89 9.05 -16.28
N LYS A 316 -17.74 9.90 -16.89
CA LYS A 316 -18.55 10.90 -16.19
C LYS A 316 -19.57 10.25 -15.26
N GLU A 317 -20.26 9.19 -15.71
CA GLU A 317 -21.21 8.43 -14.89
C GLU A 317 -20.52 7.81 -13.66
N LYS A 318 -19.35 7.19 -13.84
CA LYS A 318 -18.56 6.64 -12.73
C LYS A 318 -18.12 7.73 -11.75
N ALA A 319 -17.73 8.89 -12.26
CA ALA A 319 -17.32 10.02 -11.45
C ALA A 319 -18.50 10.61 -10.66
N MET A 320 -19.68 10.73 -11.27
CA MET A 320 -20.90 11.14 -10.58
C MET A 320 -21.28 10.15 -9.47
N LYS A 321 -21.20 8.84 -9.73
CA LYS A 321 -21.40 7.80 -8.70
C LYS A 321 -20.40 7.91 -7.55
N ASP A 322 -19.16 8.32 -7.79
CA ASP A 322 -18.17 8.57 -6.72
C ASP A 322 -18.60 9.74 -5.82
N ILE A 323 -19.04 10.86 -6.41
CA ILE A 323 -19.56 12.01 -5.66
C ILE A 323 -20.80 11.61 -4.86
N GLN A 324 -21.76 10.92 -5.48
CA GLN A 324 -22.99 10.45 -4.81
C GLN A 324 -22.67 9.60 -3.59
N LYS A 325 -21.72 8.66 -3.70
CA LYS A 325 -21.30 7.84 -2.55
C LYS A 325 -20.67 8.66 -1.43
N ARG A 326 -19.87 9.68 -1.76
CA ARG A 326 -19.25 10.57 -0.78
C ARG A 326 -20.29 11.42 -0.06
N VAL A 327 -21.25 11.98 -0.79
CA VAL A 327 -22.36 12.75 -0.20
C VAL A 327 -23.29 11.83 0.60
N SER A 328 -23.56 10.63 0.14
CA SER A 328 -24.30 9.61 0.90
C SER A 328 -23.63 9.30 2.23
N GLN A 329 -22.30 9.17 2.24
CA GLN A 329 -21.52 8.98 3.47
C GLN A 329 -21.67 10.16 4.46
N VAL A 330 -21.78 11.39 3.96
CA VAL A 330 -22.08 12.60 4.75
C VAL A 330 -23.53 12.59 5.27
N LEU A 331 -24.49 12.14 4.47
CA LEU A 331 -25.89 12.03 4.89
C LEU A 331 -26.09 10.98 5.99
N LEU A 332 -25.42 9.83 5.89
CA LEU A 332 -25.40 8.82 6.97
C LEU A 332 -24.85 9.41 8.27
N LYS A 333 -23.82 10.27 8.18
CA LYS A 333 -23.25 11.00 9.33
C LYS A 333 -24.30 11.92 9.95
N GLY A 334 -24.98 12.72 9.13
CA GLY A 334 -26.08 13.57 9.57
C GLY A 334 -27.18 12.78 10.27
N ALA A 335 -27.68 11.72 9.65
CA ALA A 335 -28.73 10.86 10.19
C ALA A 335 -28.31 10.21 11.52
N LEU A 336 -27.06 9.74 11.66
CA LEU A 336 -26.55 9.27 12.95
C LEU A 336 -26.52 10.37 14.01
N GLU A 337 -26.07 11.58 13.64
CA GLU A 337 -26.05 12.71 14.54
C GLU A 337 -27.46 13.12 15.00
N THR A 338 -28.50 12.94 14.18
CA THR A 338 -29.89 13.17 14.62
C THR A 338 -30.33 12.23 15.77
N ARG A 339 -29.82 10.99 15.82
CA ARG A 339 -30.11 10.04 16.92
C ARG A 339 -29.44 10.45 18.25
N ILE A 340 -28.43 11.33 18.19
CA ILE A 340 -27.66 11.71 19.37
C ILE A 340 -28.38 12.83 20.11
N ASN A 341 -29.10 12.43 21.16
CA ASN A 341 -29.70 13.34 22.14
C ASN A 341 -28.70 13.81 23.21
N PHE A 342 -27.44 13.37 23.13
CA PHE A 342 -26.38 13.70 24.07
C PHE A 342 -25.47 14.82 23.52
N LEU A 343 -25.75 16.06 23.93
CA LEU A 343 -24.94 17.23 23.59
C LEU A 343 -24.27 17.78 24.85
N PRO A 344 -23.05 17.29 25.19
CA PRO A 344 -22.31 17.84 26.32
C PRO A 344 -22.00 19.31 26.03
N LYS A 345 -22.39 20.19 26.96
CA LYS A 345 -22.01 21.61 26.96
C LYS A 345 -20.95 21.85 28.03
N VAL A 346 -20.12 22.86 27.82
CA VAL A 346 -19.08 23.25 28.79
C VAL A 346 -19.61 24.37 29.67
N ASP A 347 -19.46 24.18 30.98
CA ASP A 347 -19.64 25.24 31.98
C ASP A 347 -18.41 26.16 31.94
N GLN A 348 -18.56 27.35 31.38
CA GLN A 348 -17.44 28.26 31.14
C GLN A 348 -16.71 28.67 32.43
N GLU A 349 -17.44 28.88 33.53
CA GLU A 349 -16.83 29.25 34.81
C GLU A 349 -15.99 28.09 35.38
N LYS A 350 -16.52 26.87 35.31
CA LYS A 350 -15.77 25.68 35.73
C LYS A 350 -14.62 25.39 34.78
N ALA A 351 -14.77 25.66 33.49
CA ALA A 351 -13.73 25.49 32.49
C ALA A 351 -12.51 26.37 32.78
N MET A 352 -12.72 27.66 33.08
CA MET A 352 -11.64 28.55 33.50
C MET A 352 -10.93 28.05 34.76
N LYS A 353 -11.69 27.61 35.79
CA LYS A 353 -11.10 27.04 37.02
C LYS A 353 -10.34 25.75 36.75
N ALA A 354 -10.86 24.87 35.91
CA ALA A 354 -10.22 23.63 35.53
C ALA A 354 -8.93 23.89 34.77
N GLN A 355 -8.94 24.78 33.78
CA GLN A 355 -7.76 25.19 33.01
C GLN A 355 -6.62 25.66 33.92
N MET A 356 -6.91 26.53 34.89
CA MET A 356 -5.91 27.02 35.86
C MET A 356 -5.29 25.90 36.73
N GLN A 357 -6.09 24.90 37.12
CA GLN A 357 -5.61 23.75 37.88
C GLN A 357 -4.76 22.82 37.00
N PHE A 358 -5.24 22.56 35.79
CA PHE A 358 -4.62 21.67 34.82
C PHE A 358 -3.26 22.15 34.33
N ILE A 359 -3.05 23.46 34.11
CA ILE A 359 -1.72 24.01 33.77
C ILE A 359 -0.69 23.72 34.87
N LYS A 360 -1.13 23.65 36.13
CA LYS A 360 -0.31 23.39 37.32
C LYS A 360 -0.16 21.89 37.64
N ALA A 361 -0.67 20.98 36.81
CA ALA A 361 -0.63 19.54 37.04
C ALA A 361 0.79 19.01 37.25
N ASN A 362 1.04 18.30 38.34
CA ASN A 362 2.36 17.75 38.67
C ASN A 362 2.36 16.24 38.94
N GLY A 363 1.20 15.60 38.86
CA GLY A 363 1.07 14.14 38.93
C GLY A 363 1.47 13.46 37.61
N LYS A 364 1.90 12.21 37.73
CA LYS A 364 2.25 11.33 36.61
C LYS A 364 1.44 10.03 36.68
N PRO A 365 1.10 9.42 35.52
CA PRO A 365 0.57 8.06 35.48
C PRO A 365 1.46 7.10 36.25
N LYS A 366 0.87 6.34 37.17
CA LYS A 366 1.54 5.25 37.89
C LYS A 366 1.21 3.94 37.18
N GLN A 367 1.87 3.69 36.05
CA GLN A 367 1.75 2.42 35.34
C GLN A 367 3.10 2.03 34.75
N ASP A 368 3.41 0.76 34.87
CA ASP A 368 4.42 0.10 34.05
C ASP A 368 3.69 -0.75 33.01
N LEU A 369 3.65 -0.25 31.77
CA LEU A 369 2.97 -0.92 30.67
C LEU A 369 3.53 -2.32 30.42
N SER A 370 4.85 -2.48 30.54
CA SER A 370 5.55 -3.74 30.31
C SER A 370 5.19 -4.74 31.41
N TYR A 371 5.14 -4.30 32.67
CA TYR A 371 4.63 -5.12 33.78
C TYR A 371 3.19 -5.59 33.54
N ASP A 372 2.27 -4.69 33.15
CA ASP A 372 0.86 -5.03 32.97
C ASP A 372 0.63 -6.00 31.80
N VAL A 373 1.34 -5.80 30.68
CA VAL A 373 1.30 -6.71 29.53
C VAL A 373 1.87 -8.08 29.91
N THR A 374 2.98 -8.12 30.64
CA THR A 374 3.60 -9.37 31.12
C THR A 374 2.67 -10.11 32.07
N LYS A 375 2.09 -9.41 33.06
CA LYS A 375 1.14 -9.99 34.02
C LYS A 375 -0.09 -10.57 33.31
N LYS A 376 -0.69 -9.84 32.37
CA LYS A 376 -1.86 -10.34 31.63
C LYS A 376 -1.53 -11.50 30.69
N SER A 377 -0.35 -11.46 30.07
CA SER A 377 0.15 -12.57 29.25
C SER A 377 0.32 -13.84 30.09
N ALA A 378 0.92 -13.72 31.28
CA ALA A 378 1.05 -14.83 32.22
C ALA A 378 -0.32 -15.37 32.67
N ALA A 379 -1.27 -14.49 33.01
CA ALA A 379 -2.63 -14.89 33.39
C ALA A 379 -3.34 -15.68 32.27
N LEU A 380 -3.19 -15.23 31.02
CA LEU A 380 -3.75 -15.91 29.85
C LEU A 380 -3.11 -17.29 29.63
N LEU A 381 -1.78 -17.41 29.74
CA LEU A 381 -1.10 -18.71 29.62
C LEU A 381 -1.51 -19.68 30.74
N LYS A 382 -1.67 -19.21 32.00
CA LYS A 382 -2.21 -20.04 33.10
C LYS A 382 -3.59 -20.59 32.74
N HIS A 383 -4.43 -19.76 32.12
CA HIS A 383 -5.76 -20.11 31.63
C HIS A 383 -5.73 -21.14 30.51
N LEU A 384 -4.75 -21.03 29.61
CA LEU A 384 -4.44 -22.02 28.57
C LEU A 384 -3.69 -23.25 29.13
N SER A 385 -3.74 -23.46 30.46
CA SER A 385 -3.17 -24.60 31.20
C SER A 385 -1.66 -24.77 31.08
N PHE A 386 -0.91 -23.70 30.86
CA PHE A 386 0.52 -23.72 31.05
C PHE A 386 0.85 -23.69 32.55
N SER A 387 1.77 -24.54 32.97
CA SER A 387 2.35 -24.52 34.32
C SER A 387 3.22 -23.29 34.53
N GLU A 388 3.46 -22.90 35.79
CA GLU A 388 4.30 -21.72 36.08
C GLU A 388 5.73 -21.87 35.54
N ASN A 389 6.25 -23.10 35.51
CA ASN A 389 7.57 -23.39 34.92
C ASN A 389 7.58 -23.21 33.40
N GLU A 390 6.53 -23.63 32.70
CA GLU A 390 6.41 -23.41 31.25
C GLU A 390 6.26 -21.92 30.94
N ILE A 391 5.47 -21.19 31.73
CA ILE A 391 5.31 -19.74 31.59
C ILE A 391 6.63 -19.03 31.81
N LYS A 392 7.39 -19.43 32.84
CA LYS A 392 8.73 -18.89 33.10
C LYS A 392 9.64 -19.09 31.89
N ARG A 393 9.71 -20.31 31.34
CA ARG A 393 10.48 -20.61 30.12
C ARG A 393 10.03 -19.77 28.92
N VAL A 394 8.72 -19.57 28.75
CA VAL A 394 8.19 -18.71 27.67
C VAL A 394 8.75 -17.29 27.81
N PHE A 395 8.70 -16.68 28.99
CA PHE A 395 9.20 -15.32 29.19
C PHE A 395 10.73 -15.22 29.19
N GLU A 396 11.45 -16.24 29.67
CA GLU A 396 12.93 -16.32 29.55
C GLU A 396 13.33 -16.34 28.08
N THR A 397 12.78 -17.27 27.30
CA THR A 397 13.03 -17.40 25.86
C THR A 397 12.64 -16.11 25.12
N TRP A 398 11.52 -15.50 25.50
CA TRP A 398 11.08 -14.25 24.90
C TRP A 398 11.99 -13.08 25.26
N SER A 399 12.49 -13.00 26.49
CA SER A 399 13.45 -11.98 26.92
C SER A 399 14.82 -12.15 26.27
N GLU A 400 15.21 -13.37 25.90
CA GLU A 400 16.41 -13.64 25.11
C GLU A 400 16.24 -13.17 23.65
N LYS A 401 15.06 -13.41 23.07
CA LYS A 401 14.75 -13.12 21.66
C LYS A 401 14.27 -11.69 21.40
N ALA A 402 13.78 -10.98 22.42
CA ALA A 402 13.19 -9.65 22.32
C ALA A 402 13.43 -8.81 23.59
N ASP A 403 13.28 -7.49 23.46
CA ASP A 403 13.31 -6.60 24.62
C ASP A 403 11.92 -6.40 25.18
N LEU A 404 11.61 -7.18 26.20
CA LEU A 404 10.36 -7.05 26.93
C LEU A 404 10.31 -5.77 27.79
N GLY A 405 11.46 -5.12 28.01
CA GLY A 405 11.54 -3.95 28.89
C GLY A 405 11.15 -4.25 30.34
N VAL A 406 11.23 -5.52 30.76
CA VAL A 406 11.04 -6.00 32.14
C VAL A 406 12.26 -6.80 32.56
N SER A 407 12.70 -6.61 33.80
CA SER A 407 13.75 -7.42 34.41
C SER A 407 13.25 -8.83 34.74
N GLU A 408 14.16 -9.79 34.88
CA GLU A 408 13.84 -11.16 35.32
C GLU A 408 13.09 -11.19 36.66
N LYS A 409 13.43 -10.26 37.56
CA LYS A 409 12.75 -10.05 38.84
C LYS A 409 11.30 -9.59 38.64
N GLU A 410 11.04 -8.72 37.66
CA GLU A 410 9.69 -8.25 37.33
C GLU A 410 8.87 -9.31 36.60
N ILE A 411 9.48 -10.11 35.72
CA ILE A 411 8.84 -11.29 35.12
C ILE A 411 8.36 -12.24 36.21
N SER A 412 9.25 -12.61 37.13
CA SER A 412 8.92 -13.50 38.26
C SER A 412 7.79 -12.93 39.12
N LYS A 413 7.83 -11.62 39.41
CA LYS A 413 6.78 -10.92 40.14
C LYS A 413 5.44 -10.90 39.38
N SER A 414 5.47 -10.67 38.07
CA SER A 414 4.29 -10.67 37.20
C SER A 414 3.62 -12.05 37.15
N ILE A 415 4.41 -13.12 37.03
CA ILE A 415 3.92 -14.51 37.04
C ILE A 415 3.29 -14.82 38.39
N ALA A 416 3.96 -14.52 39.50
CA ALA A 416 3.44 -14.75 40.84
C ALA A 416 2.12 -13.98 41.11
N ASN A 417 2.03 -12.75 40.62
CA ASN A 417 0.85 -11.90 40.80
C ASN A 417 -0.27 -12.16 39.78
N SER A 418 -0.04 -13.00 38.76
CA SER A 418 -1.03 -13.33 37.74
C SER A 418 -2.00 -14.41 38.23
N SER A 419 -3.30 -14.13 38.15
CA SER A 419 -4.37 -15.06 38.54
C SER A 419 -5.26 -15.42 37.36
N LYS A 420 -5.82 -16.64 37.38
CA LYS A 420 -6.90 -17.00 36.44
C LYS A 420 -8.13 -16.09 36.65
N GLU A 421 -8.36 -15.56 37.83
CA GLU A 421 -9.50 -14.67 38.07
C GLU A 421 -9.42 -13.33 37.31
N ASP A 422 -8.23 -12.97 36.79
CA ASP A 422 -8.03 -11.79 35.95
C ASP A 422 -8.71 -11.91 34.56
N ILE A 423 -9.12 -13.12 34.14
CA ILE A 423 -9.86 -13.39 32.90
C ILE A 423 -11.09 -14.25 33.23
N LYS A 424 -12.29 -13.66 33.13
CA LYS A 424 -13.55 -14.32 33.54
C LYS A 424 -13.92 -15.52 32.66
N THR A 425 -13.74 -15.42 31.36
CA THR A 425 -14.04 -16.46 30.35
C THR A 425 -13.06 -16.33 29.20
N ILE A 426 -12.51 -17.44 28.71
CA ILE A 426 -11.66 -17.47 27.51
C ILE A 426 -12.58 -17.46 26.28
N ASP A 427 -12.33 -16.54 25.35
CA ASP A 427 -12.94 -16.54 24.02
C ASP A 427 -11.93 -16.93 22.93
N GLU A 428 -12.41 -17.13 21.70
CA GLU A 428 -11.60 -17.45 20.52
C GLU A 428 -10.43 -16.46 20.32
N LYS A 429 -10.65 -15.18 20.62
CA LYS A 429 -9.63 -14.13 20.46
C LYS A 429 -8.55 -14.24 21.53
N ASP A 430 -8.90 -14.65 22.74
CA ASP A 430 -7.94 -14.87 23.82
C ASP A 430 -7.04 -16.09 23.51
N ILE A 431 -7.59 -17.17 22.94
CA ILE A 431 -6.80 -18.33 22.48
C ILE A 431 -5.81 -17.92 21.38
N LYS A 432 -6.27 -17.16 20.39
CA LYS A 432 -5.41 -16.60 19.34
C LYS A 432 -4.31 -15.73 19.93
N THR A 433 -4.63 -14.88 20.90
CA THR A 433 -3.65 -14.03 21.60
C THR A 433 -2.61 -14.87 22.35
N GLY A 434 -3.00 -16.01 22.92
CA GLY A 434 -2.07 -16.98 23.51
C GLY A 434 -1.10 -17.56 22.48
N ALA A 435 -1.60 -17.94 21.30
CA ALA A 435 -0.75 -18.37 20.20
C ALA A 435 0.21 -17.27 19.73
N GLU A 436 -0.24 -16.01 19.67
CA GLU A 436 0.63 -14.86 19.37
C GLU A 436 1.77 -14.73 20.37
N ILE A 437 1.49 -14.84 21.68
CA ILE A 437 2.49 -14.77 22.75
C ILE A 437 3.55 -15.87 22.57
N LEU A 438 3.13 -17.12 22.37
CA LEU A 438 4.05 -18.24 22.19
C LEU A 438 4.91 -18.07 20.93
N LYS A 439 4.31 -17.58 19.84
CA LYS A 439 5.03 -17.30 18.60
C LYS A 439 6.05 -16.17 18.77
N LEU A 440 5.70 -15.12 19.51
CA LEU A 440 6.62 -14.02 19.82
C LEU A 440 7.77 -14.47 20.73
N ALA A 441 7.49 -15.39 21.67
CA ALA A 441 8.49 -16.11 22.45
C ALA A 441 9.32 -17.12 21.62
N GLY A 442 9.00 -17.27 20.34
CA GLY A 442 9.77 -18.04 19.37
C GLY A 442 9.54 -19.54 19.42
N TRP A 443 8.34 -19.97 19.81
CA TRP A 443 7.85 -21.33 19.57
C TRP A 443 7.54 -21.53 18.08
N THR A 444 7.72 -22.75 17.58
CA THR A 444 7.37 -23.16 16.22
C THR A 444 5.86 -23.29 16.06
N ASN A 445 5.35 -23.22 14.81
CA ASN A 445 3.91 -23.38 14.57
C ASN A 445 3.43 -24.75 15.06
N ASN A 446 4.22 -25.80 14.85
CA ASN A 446 3.90 -27.16 15.27
C ASN A 446 3.82 -27.29 16.80
N GLU A 447 4.76 -26.69 17.55
CA GLU A 447 4.70 -26.70 19.02
C GLU A 447 3.46 -25.96 19.54
N ILE A 448 3.10 -24.83 18.92
CA ILE A 448 1.94 -24.04 19.32
C ILE A 448 0.64 -24.79 19.01
N ILE A 449 0.50 -25.34 17.80
CA ILE A 449 -0.67 -26.10 17.36
C ILE A 449 -0.83 -27.33 18.24
N SER A 450 0.24 -28.09 18.47
CA SER A 450 0.22 -29.26 19.34
C SER A 450 -0.22 -28.91 20.76
N LYS A 451 0.25 -27.79 21.31
CA LYS A 451 -0.09 -27.35 22.68
C LYS A 451 -1.52 -26.80 22.81
N LEU A 452 -2.08 -26.28 21.73
CA LEU A 452 -3.42 -25.67 21.69
C LEU A 452 -4.47 -26.54 20.98
N ASN A 453 -4.12 -27.77 20.57
CA ASN A 453 -4.97 -28.69 19.81
C ASN A 453 -6.33 -28.96 20.45
N ARG A 454 -6.43 -28.98 21.78
CA ARG A 454 -7.70 -29.12 22.52
C ARG A 454 -8.75 -28.04 22.21
N TYR A 455 -8.40 -27.01 21.45
CA TYR A 455 -9.28 -25.96 20.94
C TYR A 455 -9.47 -26.11 19.43
N ASP A 456 -9.82 -27.33 18.97
CA ASP A 456 -9.90 -27.71 17.55
C ASP A 456 -10.71 -26.73 16.70
N ASP A 457 -11.83 -26.23 17.21
CA ASP A 457 -12.72 -25.27 16.52
C ASP A 457 -12.07 -23.92 16.19
N VAL A 458 -10.89 -23.63 16.76
CA VAL A 458 -10.18 -22.34 16.65
C VAL A 458 -8.86 -22.46 15.88
N LEU A 459 -8.45 -23.68 15.49
CA LEU A 459 -7.15 -23.96 14.88
C LEU A 459 -6.88 -23.18 13.59
N ASP A 460 -7.82 -23.14 12.64
CA ASP A 460 -7.71 -22.33 11.40
C ASP A 460 -7.45 -20.85 11.73
N GLY A 461 -8.12 -20.35 12.76
CA GLY A 461 -7.95 -18.99 13.23
C GLY A 461 -6.59 -18.74 13.91
N ILE A 462 -6.00 -19.76 14.56
CA ILE A 462 -4.66 -19.73 15.13
C ILE A 462 -3.62 -19.74 14.00
N GLU A 463 -3.72 -20.66 13.04
CA GLU A 463 -2.82 -20.77 11.89
C GLU A 463 -2.78 -19.47 11.08
N LYS A 464 -3.94 -18.87 10.79
CA LYS A 464 -4.01 -17.56 10.12
C LYS A 464 -3.25 -16.47 10.86
N VAL A 465 -3.29 -16.49 12.19
CA VAL A 465 -2.59 -15.52 13.04
C VAL A 465 -1.08 -15.80 13.08
N LEU A 466 -0.68 -17.06 13.20
CA LEU A 466 0.71 -17.50 13.14
C LEU A 466 1.35 -17.14 11.80
N ASN A 467 0.71 -17.48 10.68
CA ASN A 467 1.16 -17.14 9.33
C ASN A 467 1.26 -15.63 9.12
N LYS A 468 0.36 -14.84 9.72
CA LYS A 468 0.43 -13.38 9.67
C LYS A 468 1.61 -12.83 10.49
N ILE A 469 1.90 -13.42 11.64
CA ILE A 469 3.08 -13.07 12.44
C ILE A 469 4.35 -13.48 11.72
N GLU A 470 4.41 -14.65 11.09
CA GLU A 470 5.55 -15.08 10.27
C GLU A 470 5.77 -14.15 9.08
N LYS A 471 4.73 -13.77 8.34
CA LYS A 471 4.83 -12.76 7.27
C LYS A 471 5.33 -11.41 7.76
N LYS A 472 5.07 -11.04 9.03
CA LYS A 472 5.58 -9.81 9.66
C LYS A 472 6.97 -9.96 10.27
N ALA A 473 7.30 -11.13 10.81
CA ALA A 473 8.59 -11.50 11.39
C ALA A 473 9.64 -11.75 10.30
N ASN A 474 9.17 -12.10 9.08
CA ASN A 474 9.86 -11.92 7.81
C ASN A 474 10.06 -10.42 7.47
N SER A 475 10.17 -9.52 8.45
CA SER A 475 10.62 -8.14 8.24
C SER A 475 12.08 -8.05 7.78
N ASN A 476 12.82 -9.16 7.90
CA ASN A 476 14.16 -9.31 7.32
C ASN A 476 14.08 -9.67 5.82
N PHE A 477 12.90 -10.01 5.29
CA PHE A 477 12.72 -10.27 3.88
C PHE A 477 13.16 -9.06 3.07
N VAL A 478 14.13 -9.29 2.18
CA VAL A 478 14.56 -8.31 1.19
C VAL A 478 13.89 -8.71 -0.11
N SER A 479 12.96 -7.88 -0.61
CA SER A 479 12.29 -8.20 -1.86
C SER A 479 13.29 -8.22 -3.02
N LYS A 480 13.04 -9.01 -4.07
CA LYS A 480 13.89 -9.00 -5.28
C LYS A 480 14.06 -7.59 -5.85
N LYS A 481 13.02 -6.75 -5.77
CA LYS A 481 13.05 -5.35 -6.22
C LYS A 481 13.95 -4.48 -5.33
N ASP A 482 13.86 -4.63 -4.01
CA ASP A 482 14.72 -3.88 -3.09
C ASP A 482 16.17 -4.36 -3.18
N PHE A 483 16.38 -5.65 -3.43
CA PHE A 483 17.70 -6.25 -3.57
C PHE A 483 18.36 -5.90 -4.91
N SER A 484 17.62 -5.90 -6.03
CA SER A 484 18.15 -5.53 -7.36
C SER A 484 18.65 -4.09 -7.40
N LYS A 485 18.15 -3.22 -6.49
CA LYS A 485 18.68 -1.87 -6.34
C LYS A 485 20.15 -1.85 -5.91
N ILE A 486 20.66 -2.91 -5.26
CA ILE A 486 22.09 -3.01 -4.94
C ILE A 486 22.92 -3.12 -6.22
N GLU A 487 22.50 -3.96 -7.17
CA GLU A 487 23.19 -4.06 -8.45
C GLU A 487 23.14 -2.72 -9.19
N GLU A 488 21.99 -2.01 -9.15
CA GLU A 488 21.81 -0.69 -9.75
C GLU A 488 22.73 0.40 -9.16
N ILE A 489 22.92 0.42 -7.83
CA ILE A 489 23.71 1.47 -7.15
C ILE A 489 25.21 1.14 -7.05
N THR A 490 25.61 -0.11 -7.31
CA THR A 490 26.99 -0.57 -7.07
C THR A 490 27.69 -1.15 -8.28
N ASP A 491 26.94 -1.50 -9.34
CA ASP A 491 27.42 -2.19 -10.53
C ASP A 491 28.11 -3.55 -10.21
N VAL A 492 27.86 -4.08 -9.00
CA VAL A 492 28.33 -5.39 -8.54
C VAL A 492 27.15 -6.33 -8.55
N SER A 493 27.27 -7.46 -9.24
CA SER A 493 26.28 -8.52 -9.15
C SER A 493 26.43 -9.25 -7.82
N VAL A 494 25.31 -9.38 -7.11
CA VAL A 494 25.26 -9.97 -5.77
C VAL A 494 24.20 -11.07 -5.78
N ASP A 495 24.53 -12.22 -5.23
CA ASP A 495 23.61 -13.36 -5.17
C ASP A 495 22.44 -13.05 -4.24
N TYR A 496 21.24 -13.39 -4.68
CA TYR A 496 20.03 -13.17 -3.89
C TYR A 496 19.91 -14.26 -2.80
N PRO A 497 19.77 -13.89 -1.51
CA PRO A 497 19.89 -14.84 -0.38
C PRO A 497 18.63 -15.69 -0.14
N TYR A 498 17.70 -15.73 -1.09
CA TYR A 498 16.47 -16.51 -0.99
C TYR A 498 16.35 -17.45 -2.20
N LYS A 499 15.93 -18.69 -1.94
CA LYS A 499 15.62 -19.68 -2.97
C LYS A 499 14.11 -19.79 -3.17
N LEU A 500 13.69 -20.07 -4.40
CA LEU A 500 12.29 -20.32 -4.70
C LEU A 500 11.97 -21.77 -4.37
N VAL A 501 10.97 -21.99 -3.53
CA VAL A 501 10.48 -23.32 -3.14
C VAL A 501 9.01 -23.42 -3.53
N GLU A 502 8.65 -24.51 -4.19
CA GLU A 502 7.25 -24.80 -4.48
C GLU A 502 6.62 -25.47 -3.27
N ARG A 503 5.54 -24.86 -2.75
CA ARG A 503 4.68 -25.44 -1.72
C ARG A 503 3.31 -25.72 -2.29
N SER A 504 2.67 -26.77 -1.80
CA SER A 504 1.29 -27.12 -2.11
C SER A 504 0.44 -26.99 -0.86
N GLU A 505 -0.64 -26.23 -0.95
CA GLU A 505 -1.68 -26.18 0.09
C GLU A 505 -2.92 -26.95 -0.40
N VAL A 506 -3.57 -27.65 0.51
CA VAL A 506 -4.89 -28.26 0.34
C VAL A 506 -5.75 -27.88 1.54
N SER A 507 -7.01 -27.52 1.33
CA SER A 507 -7.88 -27.15 2.45
C SER A 507 -8.26 -28.40 3.25
N LYS A 508 -8.47 -28.27 4.57
CA LYS A 508 -8.91 -29.40 5.41
C LYS A 508 -10.21 -30.02 4.88
N GLU A 509 -11.14 -29.19 4.41
CA GLU A 509 -12.38 -29.65 3.77
C GLU A 509 -12.09 -30.50 2.52
N ASP A 510 -11.13 -30.09 1.69
CA ASP A 510 -10.71 -30.89 0.54
C ASP A 510 -9.98 -32.18 0.93
N VAL A 511 -9.24 -32.19 2.06
CA VAL A 511 -8.61 -33.41 2.59
C VAL A 511 -9.66 -34.38 3.13
N ASP A 512 -10.63 -33.89 3.90
CA ASP A 512 -11.72 -34.69 4.43
C ASP A 512 -12.57 -35.26 3.29
N ASN A 513 -12.94 -34.44 2.31
CA ASN A 513 -13.63 -34.85 1.09
C ASN A 513 -12.79 -35.86 0.28
N MET A 514 -11.46 -35.70 0.22
CA MET A 514 -10.58 -36.66 -0.45
C MET A 514 -10.60 -38.02 0.24
N ILE A 515 -10.46 -38.03 1.56
CA ILE A 515 -10.50 -39.25 2.38
C ILE A 515 -11.84 -39.97 2.17
N GLU A 516 -12.96 -39.24 2.22
CA GLU A 516 -14.28 -39.80 1.99
C GLU A 516 -14.44 -40.33 0.56
N THR A 517 -14.07 -39.53 -0.44
CA THR A 517 -14.17 -39.91 -1.86
C THR A 517 -13.32 -41.14 -2.18
N PHE A 518 -12.11 -41.21 -1.61
CA PHE A 518 -11.20 -42.32 -1.83
C PHE A 518 -11.68 -43.60 -1.15
N SER A 519 -12.17 -43.53 0.09
CA SER A 519 -12.69 -44.70 0.80
C SER A 519 -13.96 -45.28 0.16
N GLN A 520 -14.84 -44.43 -0.38
CA GLN A 520 -16.13 -44.83 -0.98
C GLN A 520 -16.08 -45.07 -2.50
N GLY A 521 -14.95 -44.82 -3.16
CA GLY A 521 -14.82 -44.90 -4.60
C GLY A 521 -15.04 -46.32 -5.17
N ILE A 522 -15.59 -46.40 -6.38
CA ILE A 522 -15.84 -47.68 -7.08
C ILE A 522 -14.74 -47.93 -8.10
N CYS A 523 -14.02 -49.04 -7.97
CA CYS A 523 -12.98 -49.44 -8.92
C CYS A 523 -13.59 -49.77 -10.29
N ARG A 524 -13.21 -49.02 -11.33
CA ARG A 524 -13.66 -49.23 -12.71
C ARG A 524 -12.66 -49.98 -13.59
N ASP A 525 -11.42 -50.10 -13.13
CA ASP A 525 -10.34 -50.78 -13.85
C ASP A 525 -9.48 -51.55 -12.84
N GLU A 526 -9.80 -52.83 -12.66
CA GLU A 526 -9.11 -53.73 -11.73
C GLU A 526 -7.64 -53.95 -12.13
N ALA A 527 -7.32 -53.92 -13.43
CA ALA A 527 -5.95 -54.04 -13.93
C ALA A 527 -5.10 -52.83 -13.54
N ALA A 528 -5.72 -51.66 -13.32
CA ALA A 528 -5.07 -50.44 -12.85
C ALA A 528 -5.18 -50.22 -11.33
N ALA A 529 -5.69 -51.19 -10.56
CA ALA A 529 -5.96 -51.01 -9.14
C ALA A 529 -4.71 -50.71 -8.31
N GLY A 530 -3.59 -51.39 -8.56
CA GLY A 530 -2.32 -51.14 -7.86
C GLY A 530 -1.75 -49.75 -8.15
N TRP A 531 -1.86 -49.27 -9.39
CA TRP A 531 -1.46 -47.91 -9.76
C TRP A 531 -2.36 -46.86 -9.11
N THR A 532 -3.67 -47.12 -9.09
CA THR A 532 -4.67 -46.25 -8.45
C THR A 532 -4.41 -46.13 -6.95
N ALA A 533 -4.17 -47.24 -6.26
CA ALA A 533 -3.80 -47.28 -4.85
C ALA A 533 -2.50 -46.51 -4.55
N PHE A 534 -1.47 -46.64 -5.41
CA PHE A 534 -0.24 -45.87 -5.29
C PHE A 534 -0.52 -44.36 -5.40
N CYS A 535 -1.28 -43.94 -6.41
CA CYS A 535 -1.60 -42.52 -6.61
C CYS A 535 -2.49 -41.94 -5.51
N MET A 536 -3.45 -42.71 -4.98
CA MET A 536 -4.25 -42.29 -3.81
C MET A 536 -3.36 -42.06 -2.58
N SER A 537 -2.43 -42.99 -2.30
CA SER A 537 -1.47 -42.85 -1.20
C SER A 537 -0.56 -41.63 -1.36
N VAL A 538 -0.10 -41.35 -2.59
CA VAL A 538 0.69 -40.15 -2.91
C VAL A 538 -0.12 -38.87 -2.66
N ALA A 539 -1.38 -38.82 -3.08
CA ALA A 539 -2.26 -37.67 -2.86
C ALA A 539 -2.54 -37.45 -1.37
N LEU A 540 -2.85 -38.50 -0.61
CA LEU A 540 -3.07 -38.41 0.83
C LEU A 540 -1.80 -37.96 1.58
N LYS A 541 -0.62 -38.41 1.15
CA LYS A 541 0.65 -37.94 1.73
C LYS A 541 0.89 -36.45 1.43
N GLN A 542 0.59 -36.00 0.21
CA GLN A 542 0.68 -34.58 -0.16
C GLN A 542 -0.30 -33.71 0.63
N SER A 543 -1.39 -34.31 1.10
CA SER A 543 -2.37 -33.72 2.01
C SER A 543 -1.99 -33.84 3.49
N GLU A 544 -0.75 -34.23 3.81
CA GLU A 544 -0.24 -34.41 5.18
C GLU A 544 -1.03 -35.41 6.04
N VAL A 545 -1.75 -36.35 5.40
CA VAL A 545 -2.45 -37.43 6.10
C VAL A 545 -1.43 -38.41 6.68
N SER A 546 -1.58 -38.75 7.97
CA SER A 546 -0.66 -39.67 8.67
C SER A 546 -0.60 -41.04 8.01
N GLU A 547 0.55 -41.69 8.05
CA GLU A 547 0.78 -43.00 7.42
C GLU A 547 -0.31 -44.03 7.76
N SER A 548 -0.61 -44.18 9.06
CA SER A 548 -1.69 -45.06 9.53
C SER A 548 -3.02 -44.74 8.86
N LYS A 549 -3.39 -43.46 8.78
CA LYS A 549 -4.68 -43.06 8.20
C LYS A 549 -4.71 -43.24 6.69
N ARG A 550 -3.58 -43.06 6.00
CA ARG A 550 -3.48 -43.35 4.55
C ARG A 550 -3.70 -44.83 4.28
N ILE A 551 -3.02 -45.68 5.06
CA ILE A 551 -3.18 -47.14 4.97
C ILE A 551 -4.64 -47.52 5.20
N ASP A 552 -5.29 -46.97 6.22
CA ASP A 552 -6.71 -47.26 6.52
C ASP A 552 -7.62 -46.93 5.33
N VAL A 553 -7.48 -45.72 4.77
CA VAL A 553 -8.34 -45.24 3.67
C VAL A 553 -8.20 -46.11 2.42
N VAL A 554 -6.97 -46.42 2.01
CA VAL A 554 -6.75 -47.22 0.80
C VAL A 554 -7.08 -48.69 1.05
N SER A 555 -6.87 -49.21 2.27
CA SER A 555 -7.29 -50.57 2.65
C SER A 555 -8.82 -50.71 2.61
N GLU A 556 -9.55 -49.70 3.05
CA GLU A 556 -11.01 -49.67 3.01
C GLU A 556 -11.53 -49.66 1.57
N TRP A 557 -10.89 -48.89 0.68
CA TRP A 557 -11.22 -48.88 -0.74
C TRP A 557 -10.97 -50.25 -1.40
N ILE A 558 -9.82 -50.88 -1.13
CA ILE A 558 -9.48 -52.23 -1.64
C ILE A 558 -10.51 -53.26 -1.18
N ARG A 559 -10.84 -53.26 0.12
CA ARG A 559 -11.79 -54.20 0.72
C ARG A 559 -13.20 -54.04 0.12
N SER A 560 -13.65 -52.79 -0.09
CA SER A 560 -14.99 -52.49 -0.58
C SER A 560 -15.17 -52.82 -2.07
N ASN A 561 -14.08 -52.98 -2.81
CA ASN A 561 -14.08 -53.30 -4.23
C ASN A 561 -13.56 -54.72 -4.54
N GLU A 562 -13.33 -55.56 -3.52
CA GLU A 562 -12.86 -56.95 -3.65
C GLU A 562 -11.55 -57.10 -4.47
N ILE A 563 -10.66 -56.11 -4.41
CA ILE A 563 -9.42 -56.06 -5.20
C ILE A 563 -8.36 -56.98 -4.57
N ALA A 564 -7.80 -57.90 -5.37
CA ALA A 564 -6.71 -58.78 -4.94
C ALA A 564 -5.32 -58.30 -5.42
N GLY A 565 -4.27 -58.58 -4.65
CA GLY A 565 -2.87 -58.45 -5.10
C GLY A 565 -2.23 -57.06 -4.97
N VAL A 566 -2.81 -56.12 -4.21
CA VAL A 566 -2.21 -54.81 -3.93
C VAL A 566 -1.47 -54.82 -2.58
N ASP A 567 -0.15 -54.62 -2.60
CA ASP A 567 0.70 -54.53 -1.41
C ASP A 567 0.83 -53.07 -0.93
N LEU A 568 0.04 -52.69 0.08
CA LEU A 568 0.04 -51.33 0.62
C LEU A 568 1.27 -50.99 1.45
N TYR A 569 1.95 -51.99 2.02
CA TYR A 569 3.16 -51.76 2.81
C TYR A 569 4.31 -51.36 1.88
N ALA A 570 4.51 -52.13 0.79
CA ALA A 570 5.49 -51.80 -0.24
C ALA A 570 5.20 -50.46 -0.94
N ILE A 571 3.92 -50.11 -1.13
CA ILE A 571 3.52 -48.80 -1.68
C ILE A 571 3.92 -47.66 -0.74
N ASN A 572 3.64 -47.78 0.58
CA ASN A 572 3.98 -46.71 1.52
C ASN A 572 5.49 -46.57 1.71
N GLU A 573 6.24 -47.68 1.82
CA GLU A 573 7.70 -47.66 1.89
C GLU A 573 8.31 -46.88 0.71
N LYS A 574 7.88 -47.19 -0.52
CA LYS A 574 8.34 -46.49 -1.73
C LYS A 574 7.96 -45.01 -1.76
N ILE A 575 6.81 -44.65 -1.20
CA ILE A 575 6.37 -43.25 -1.13
C ILE A 575 7.16 -42.49 -0.05
N GLU A 576 7.60 -43.16 1.01
CA GLU A 576 8.51 -42.61 2.03
C GLU A 576 9.93 -42.40 1.51
N GLU A 577 10.44 -43.27 0.65
CA GLU A 577 11.74 -43.08 -0.04
C GLU A 577 11.75 -41.88 -1.01
N GLY A 578 10.59 -41.51 -1.54
CA GLY A 578 10.41 -40.31 -2.35
C GLY A 578 9.44 -40.52 -3.51
N SER A 579 8.49 -39.59 -3.67
CA SER A 579 7.52 -39.62 -4.76
C SER A 579 7.32 -38.24 -5.38
N ASN A 580 7.13 -38.19 -6.71
CA ASN A 580 6.80 -36.96 -7.40
C ASN A 580 5.40 -36.44 -7.04
N PHE A 581 5.24 -35.13 -7.12
CA PHE A 581 3.96 -34.46 -6.88
C PHE A 581 2.86 -34.93 -7.85
N LEU A 582 1.62 -35.12 -7.35
CA LEU A 582 0.53 -35.69 -8.14
C LEU A 582 -0.12 -34.61 -9.00
N ARG A 583 0.17 -34.60 -10.31
CA ARG A 583 -0.33 -33.56 -11.23
C ARG A 583 -1.82 -33.73 -11.53
N LYS A 584 -2.48 -32.63 -11.93
CA LYS A 584 -3.91 -32.62 -12.33
C LYS A 584 -4.32 -33.73 -13.29
N ASN A 585 -3.55 -33.98 -14.35
CA ASN A 585 -3.89 -35.04 -15.31
C ASN A 585 -3.86 -36.45 -14.68
N THR A 586 -3.03 -36.66 -13.65
CA THR A 586 -2.99 -37.90 -12.89
C THR A 586 -4.17 -37.98 -11.94
N TRP A 587 -4.52 -36.86 -11.29
CA TRP A 587 -5.71 -36.76 -10.44
C TRP A 587 -7.00 -37.10 -11.20
N ASP A 588 -7.21 -36.51 -12.38
CA ASP A 588 -8.42 -36.77 -13.18
C ASP A 588 -8.53 -38.25 -13.59
N LYS A 589 -7.39 -38.92 -13.81
CA LYS A 589 -7.34 -40.37 -14.05
C LYS A 589 -7.68 -41.19 -12.81
N VAL A 590 -7.14 -40.82 -11.65
CA VAL A 590 -7.46 -41.49 -10.37
C VAL A 590 -8.96 -41.40 -10.11
N LEU A 591 -9.56 -40.20 -10.25
CA LEU A 591 -11.00 -40.01 -10.12
C LEU A 591 -11.81 -40.89 -11.07
N GLY A 592 -11.41 -40.93 -12.35
CA GLY A 592 -12.03 -41.81 -13.34
C GLY A 592 -11.98 -43.29 -12.95
N ASN A 593 -10.83 -43.75 -12.43
CA ASN A 593 -10.63 -45.13 -11.98
C ASN A 593 -11.44 -45.49 -10.73
N ILE A 594 -11.73 -44.52 -9.87
CA ILE A 594 -12.59 -44.70 -8.67
C ILE A 594 -14.05 -44.27 -8.92
N GLY A 595 -14.42 -44.06 -10.18
CA GLY A 595 -15.80 -43.81 -10.60
C GLY A 595 -16.36 -42.42 -10.28
N VAL A 596 -15.49 -41.46 -9.98
CA VAL A 596 -15.83 -40.07 -9.65
C VAL A 596 -15.55 -39.19 -10.87
N LYS A 597 -16.45 -38.26 -11.18
CA LYS A 597 -16.22 -37.34 -12.29
C LYS A 597 -15.35 -36.15 -11.83
N PRO A 598 -14.40 -35.67 -12.65
CA PRO A 598 -13.57 -34.51 -12.29
C PRO A 598 -14.35 -33.22 -12.00
N GLU A 599 -15.59 -33.11 -12.46
CA GLU A 599 -16.48 -31.98 -12.13
C GLU A 599 -17.00 -32.04 -10.69
N ASP A 600 -17.17 -33.25 -10.14
CA ASP A 600 -17.73 -33.51 -8.81
C ASP A 600 -16.67 -33.35 -7.72
N PHE A 601 -15.40 -33.66 -8.03
CA PHE A 601 -14.29 -33.42 -7.11
C PHE A 601 -13.09 -32.80 -7.82
N LYS A 602 -12.97 -31.47 -7.71
CA LYS A 602 -11.93 -30.71 -8.40
C LYS A 602 -10.56 -30.98 -7.79
N TYR A 603 -9.52 -30.87 -8.62
CA TYR A 603 -8.13 -30.95 -8.19
C TYR A 603 -7.85 -30.02 -6.99
N PRO A 604 -7.53 -30.57 -5.81
CA PRO A 604 -7.62 -29.81 -4.55
C PRO A 604 -6.31 -29.10 -4.17
N PHE A 605 -5.20 -29.45 -4.82
CA PHE A 605 -3.89 -28.89 -4.48
C PHE A 605 -3.64 -27.55 -5.18
N LYS A 606 -3.32 -26.52 -4.41
CA LYS A 606 -2.87 -25.22 -4.90
C LYS A 606 -1.35 -25.14 -4.75
N THR A 607 -0.63 -25.19 -5.86
CA THR A 607 0.81 -24.96 -5.87
C THR A 607 1.09 -23.46 -5.91
N PHE A 608 1.94 -22.98 -5.01
CA PHE A 608 2.48 -21.63 -5.04
C PHE A 608 3.98 -21.66 -4.81
N GLN A 609 4.64 -20.62 -5.31
CA GLN A 609 6.07 -20.43 -5.14
C GLN A 609 6.29 -19.47 -3.98
N GLU A 610 7.04 -19.92 -2.98
CA GLU A 610 7.46 -19.13 -1.85
C GLU A 610 8.98 -18.94 -1.87
N LEU A 611 9.46 -17.80 -1.36
CA LEU A 611 10.88 -17.55 -1.19
C LEU A 611 11.28 -18.00 0.21
N GLU A 612 12.15 -19.00 0.28
CA GLU A 612 12.76 -19.48 1.52
C GLU A 612 14.14 -18.83 1.70
N PHE A 613 14.44 -18.37 2.92
CA PHE A 613 15.76 -17.83 3.25
C PHE A 613 16.79 -18.97 3.25
N ASP A 614 17.88 -18.77 2.53
CA ASP A 614 18.94 -19.77 2.39
C ASP A 614 20.17 -19.25 3.15
N GLU A 615 20.45 -19.83 4.32
CA GLU A 615 21.53 -19.36 5.20
C GLU A 615 22.90 -19.37 4.53
N GLN A 616 23.19 -20.42 3.73
CA GLN A 616 24.46 -20.53 3.03
C GLN A 616 24.60 -19.43 1.97
N LYS A 617 23.56 -19.21 1.17
CA LYS A 617 23.56 -18.10 0.20
C LYS A 617 23.63 -16.75 0.91
N ALA A 618 22.97 -16.59 2.04
CA ALA A 618 22.99 -15.35 2.80
C ALA A 618 24.38 -15.00 3.31
N ASP A 619 25.17 -15.98 3.77
CA ASP A 619 26.56 -15.75 4.15
C ASP A 619 27.43 -15.35 2.94
N GLU A 620 27.25 -16.00 1.78
CA GLU A 620 27.92 -15.63 0.52
C GLU A 620 27.54 -14.20 0.07
N THR A 621 26.25 -13.88 0.10
CA THR A 621 25.72 -12.53 -0.16
C THR A 621 26.34 -11.49 0.75
N LEU A 622 26.42 -11.76 2.07
CA LEU A 622 27.00 -10.82 3.03
C LEU A 622 28.47 -10.54 2.72
N LEU A 623 29.25 -11.57 2.38
CA LEU A 623 30.64 -11.41 1.97
C LEU A 623 30.78 -10.54 0.71
N GLN A 624 29.89 -10.70 -0.27
CA GLN A 624 29.86 -9.86 -1.47
C GLN A 624 29.51 -8.41 -1.13
N LEU A 625 28.48 -8.18 -0.31
CA LEU A 625 28.09 -6.84 0.15
C LEU A 625 29.18 -6.17 0.99
N GLU A 626 29.91 -6.96 1.79
CA GLU A 626 31.02 -6.46 2.58
C GLU A 626 32.10 -5.82 1.73
N ASN A 627 32.25 -6.20 0.44
CA ASN A 627 33.29 -5.74 -0.47
C ASN A 627 32.97 -4.45 -1.23
N ILE A 628 31.73 -3.99 -1.17
CA ILE A 628 31.24 -2.80 -1.88
C ILE A 628 31.87 -1.51 -1.33
N VAL A 629 32.25 -0.60 -2.24
CA VAL A 629 32.86 0.70 -1.91
C VAL A 629 31.77 1.75 -1.65
N VAL A 630 31.62 2.19 -0.40
CA VAL A 630 30.52 3.10 0.00
C VAL A 630 30.87 4.59 0.05
N GLU A 631 32.16 4.94 -0.06
CA GLU A 631 32.66 6.31 0.17
C GLU A 631 32.13 7.31 -0.88
N LYS A 632 31.88 6.86 -2.11
CA LYS A 632 31.38 7.67 -3.23
C LYS A 632 29.87 7.60 -3.44
N MET A 633 29.15 6.86 -2.60
CA MET A 633 27.70 6.69 -2.73
C MET A 633 26.95 7.89 -2.18
N GLU A 634 25.89 8.28 -2.89
CA GLU A 634 24.86 9.21 -2.41
C GLU A 634 24.22 8.72 -1.11
N VAL A 635 23.78 9.66 -0.27
CA VAL A 635 23.22 9.36 1.06
C VAL A 635 22.09 8.33 1.00
N PRO A 636 21.07 8.44 0.12
CA PRO A 636 19.97 7.48 0.05
C PRO A 636 20.41 6.05 -0.30
N ASP A 637 21.44 5.91 -1.13
CA ASP A 637 21.92 4.60 -1.58
C ASP A 637 22.78 3.93 -0.53
N ARG A 638 23.57 4.73 0.20
CA ARG A 638 24.27 4.26 1.40
C ARG A 638 23.30 3.84 2.50
N GLU A 639 22.21 4.58 2.73
CA GLU A 639 21.16 4.18 3.66
C GLU A 639 20.52 2.85 3.23
N HIS A 640 20.17 2.72 1.95
CA HIS A 640 19.56 1.51 1.39
C HIS A 640 20.47 0.28 1.53
N LEU A 641 21.74 0.38 1.14
CA LEU A 641 22.72 -0.71 1.29
C LEU A 641 22.89 -1.12 2.75
N THR A 642 23.00 -0.15 3.66
CA THR A 642 23.11 -0.40 5.10
C THR A 642 21.87 -1.12 5.64
N GLU A 643 20.68 -0.75 5.16
CA GLU A 643 19.43 -1.43 5.54
C GLU A 643 19.36 -2.87 5.01
N VAL A 644 19.73 -3.10 3.75
CA VAL A 644 19.70 -4.45 3.17
C VAL A 644 20.74 -5.35 3.84
N TYR A 645 21.96 -4.86 4.05
CA TYR A 645 23.01 -5.57 4.77
C TYR A 645 22.55 -5.97 6.17
N ALA A 646 21.96 -5.03 6.93
CA ALA A 646 21.45 -5.31 8.26
C ALA A 646 20.33 -6.35 8.27
N ARG A 647 19.42 -6.34 7.28
CA ARG A 647 18.33 -7.33 7.19
C ARG A 647 18.85 -8.75 6.95
N ILE A 648 19.80 -8.91 6.04
CA ILE A 648 20.39 -10.23 5.71
C ILE A 648 21.23 -10.72 6.89
N LEU A 649 22.05 -9.83 7.46
CA LEU A 649 22.86 -10.12 8.65
C LEU A 649 21.98 -10.54 9.84
N ARG A 650 20.79 -9.95 9.98
CA ARG A 650 19.84 -10.35 11.02
C ARG A 650 19.24 -11.74 10.78
N GLY A 651 19.22 -12.22 9.55
CA GLY A 651 18.80 -13.59 9.20
C GLY A 651 19.82 -14.66 9.57
N VAL A 652 21.13 -14.34 9.56
CA VAL A 652 22.21 -15.30 9.86
C VAL A 652 22.82 -15.17 11.26
N ALA A 653 22.63 -14.03 11.95
CA ALA A 653 23.18 -13.84 13.28
C ALA A 653 22.44 -14.68 14.33
N SER A 654 23.18 -15.50 15.08
CA SER A 654 22.63 -16.36 16.15
C SER A 654 21.95 -15.58 17.27
N ASP A 655 22.43 -14.36 17.55
CA ASP A 655 21.89 -13.50 18.58
C ASP A 655 22.13 -12.01 18.27
N ASN A 656 21.62 -11.15 19.15
CA ASN A 656 21.72 -9.70 18.99
C ASN A 656 23.13 -9.15 19.24
N SER A 657 23.94 -9.81 20.06
CA SER A 657 25.32 -9.41 20.33
C SER A 657 26.16 -9.57 19.07
N LEU A 658 26.06 -10.74 18.42
CA LEU A 658 26.75 -11.05 17.17
C LEU A 658 26.29 -10.15 16.02
N PHE A 659 24.98 -9.87 15.93
CA PHE A 659 24.44 -8.92 14.96
C PHE A 659 25.08 -7.52 15.11
N LYS A 660 25.12 -6.98 16.33
CA LYS A 660 25.74 -5.67 16.63
C LYS A 660 27.24 -5.67 16.35
N GLU A 661 27.93 -6.73 16.74
CA GLU A 661 29.35 -6.86 16.50
C GLU A 661 29.66 -6.79 15.00
N LYS A 662 29.06 -7.69 14.22
CA LYS A 662 29.31 -7.79 12.77
C LYS A 662 28.94 -6.51 12.02
N ILE A 663 27.80 -5.88 12.33
CA ILE A 663 27.40 -4.64 11.64
C ILE A 663 28.30 -3.44 12.02
N ASN A 664 28.77 -3.35 13.27
CA ASN A 664 29.70 -2.29 13.67
C ASN A 664 31.09 -2.51 13.08
N VAL A 665 31.55 -3.77 12.98
CA VAL A 665 32.81 -4.13 12.30
C VAL A 665 32.76 -3.72 10.84
N TRP A 666 31.68 -4.08 10.13
CA TRP A 666 31.48 -3.69 8.73
C TRP A 666 31.41 -2.17 8.57
N ALA A 667 30.62 -1.49 9.41
CA ALA A 667 30.48 -0.04 9.37
C ALA A 667 31.80 0.70 9.59
N LYS A 668 32.64 0.21 10.52
CA LYS A 668 33.98 0.75 10.78
C LYS A 668 34.90 0.56 9.57
N LYS A 669 34.92 -0.66 8.99
CA LYS A 669 35.69 -0.99 7.79
C LYS A 669 35.33 -0.10 6.60
N ARG A 670 34.05 0.30 6.51
CA ARG A 670 33.48 1.08 5.41
C ARG A 670 33.29 2.57 5.73
N LYS A 671 33.75 3.05 6.89
CA LYS A 671 33.63 4.44 7.36
C LYS A 671 32.20 5.00 7.28
N LEU A 672 31.20 4.17 7.59
CA LEU A 672 29.81 4.61 7.60
C LEU A 672 29.54 5.59 8.76
N PRO A 673 28.64 6.58 8.59
CA PRO A 673 28.26 7.48 9.68
C PRO A 673 27.66 6.69 10.86
N GLN A 674 28.22 6.87 12.06
CA GLN A 674 27.74 6.16 13.25
C GLN A 674 26.27 6.44 13.56
N SER A 675 25.75 7.62 13.19
CA SER A 675 24.33 7.98 13.31
C SER A 675 23.42 7.08 12.45
N LEU A 676 23.81 6.81 11.20
CA LEU A 676 23.11 5.89 10.30
C LEU A 676 23.15 4.46 10.84
N VAL A 677 24.34 4.01 11.24
CA VAL A 677 24.54 2.67 11.81
C VAL A 677 23.68 2.51 13.06
N THR A 678 23.67 3.49 13.96
CA THR A 678 22.84 3.50 15.16
C THR A 678 21.33 3.49 14.84
N LYS A 679 20.90 4.22 13.81
CA LYS A 679 19.50 4.24 13.33
C LYS A 679 19.08 2.85 12.81
N VAL A 680 19.93 2.20 12.01
CA VAL A 680 19.70 0.87 11.45
C VAL A 680 19.76 -0.21 12.53
N ILE A 681 20.79 -0.18 13.37
CA ILE A 681 20.92 -1.02 14.56
C ILE A 681 19.66 -0.90 15.41
N LYS A 682 19.21 0.29 15.81
CA LYS A 682 17.96 0.46 16.59
C LYS A 682 16.71 -0.11 15.91
N LYS A 683 16.65 -0.07 14.57
CA LYS A 683 15.55 -0.63 13.78
C LYS A 683 15.48 -2.17 13.89
N TYR A 684 16.62 -2.85 14.08
CA TYR A 684 16.73 -4.32 14.04
C TYR A 684 17.25 -4.96 15.34
N GLU A 685 17.72 -4.18 16.31
CA GLU A 685 18.32 -4.66 17.56
C GLU A 685 17.34 -5.47 18.41
N LYS A 686 16.05 -5.18 18.35
CA LYS A 686 15.07 -5.74 19.28
C LYS A 686 13.70 -5.76 18.59
N ARG A 687 12.92 -6.84 18.76
CA ARG A 687 11.46 -6.77 18.58
C ARG A 687 10.90 -5.91 19.74
N THR A 688 11.09 -4.59 19.67
CA THR A 688 10.79 -3.64 20.76
C THR A 688 9.32 -3.29 20.89
N ASN A 689 8.51 -3.67 19.89
CA ASN A 689 7.11 -3.30 19.84
C ASN A 689 6.19 -4.44 20.25
N ASP A 690 6.70 -5.54 20.80
CA ASP A 690 5.87 -6.68 21.21
C ASP A 690 4.91 -6.29 22.34
N ILE A 691 5.38 -5.52 23.32
CA ILE A 691 4.54 -4.97 24.40
C ILE A 691 3.45 -4.06 23.83
N GLU A 692 3.83 -3.18 22.90
CA GLU A 692 2.91 -2.25 22.22
C GLU A 692 1.91 -2.98 21.29
N TYR A 693 2.33 -4.09 20.68
CA TYR A 693 1.52 -4.97 19.84
C TYR A 693 0.47 -5.70 20.67
N LEU A 694 0.88 -6.27 21.81
CA LEU A 694 0.05 -7.11 22.66
C LEU A 694 -0.90 -6.34 23.57
N LYS A 695 -0.66 -5.04 23.82
CA LYS A 695 -1.55 -4.23 24.68
C LYS A 695 -3.01 -4.28 24.22
N ARG A 696 -3.27 -4.23 22.91
CA ARG A 696 -4.64 -4.23 22.36
C ARG A 696 -5.32 -5.61 22.42
N PRO A 697 -4.70 -6.71 21.96
CA PRO A 697 -5.22 -8.07 22.19
C PRO A 697 -5.51 -8.37 23.66
N LEU A 698 -4.58 -8.05 24.55
CA LEU A 698 -4.67 -8.27 26.01
C LEU A 698 -5.55 -7.26 26.76
N ARG A 699 -6.13 -6.30 26.05
CA ARG A 699 -7.01 -5.27 26.63
C ARG A 699 -6.28 -4.51 27.77
N VAL A 700 -4.99 -4.26 27.61
CA VAL A 700 -4.17 -3.40 28.48
C VAL A 700 -4.23 -1.99 27.93
N GLN A 701 -4.62 -1.04 28.77
CA GLN A 701 -4.67 0.36 28.41
C GLN A 701 -3.36 1.03 28.78
N ASP A 702 -2.76 1.77 27.84
CA ASP A 702 -1.64 2.66 28.13
C ASP A 702 -2.18 3.90 28.86
N MET A 703 -1.92 3.97 30.16
CA MET A 703 -2.41 5.04 31.03
C MET A 703 -1.73 6.37 30.73
N THR A 704 -0.51 6.36 30.19
CA THR A 704 0.16 7.59 29.74
C THR A 704 -0.54 8.15 28.51
N GLU A 705 -0.79 7.33 27.48
CA GLU A 705 -1.58 7.74 26.33
C GLU A 705 -3.01 8.16 26.71
N LYS A 706 -3.66 7.43 27.62
CA LYS A 706 -5.00 7.76 28.12
C LYS A 706 -4.99 9.12 28.80
N THR A 707 -4.04 9.35 29.71
CA THR A 707 -3.91 10.61 30.44
C THR A 707 -3.66 11.76 29.47
N ILE A 708 -2.72 11.63 28.52
CA ILE A 708 -2.49 12.65 27.49
C ILE A 708 -3.79 12.93 26.72
N ARG A 709 -4.48 11.89 26.25
CA ARG A 709 -5.71 12.04 25.45
C ARG A 709 -6.83 12.72 26.24
N ASP A 710 -7.12 12.26 27.45
CA ASP A 710 -8.17 12.83 28.30
C ASP A 710 -7.79 14.26 28.75
N TYR A 711 -6.51 14.51 29.02
CA TYR A 711 -5.99 15.83 29.34
C TYR A 711 -6.18 16.81 28.17
N SER A 712 -5.77 16.44 26.96
CA SER A 712 -5.97 17.24 25.75
C SER A 712 -7.46 17.52 25.49
N LYS A 713 -8.33 16.52 25.62
CA LYS A 713 -9.79 16.70 25.44
C LYS A 713 -10.35 17.76 26.38
N VAL A 714 -9.92 17.76 27.64
CA VAL A 714 -10.37 18.74 28.62
C VAL A 714 -9.84 20.13 28.26
N LEU A 715 -8.56 20.27 27.91
CA LEU A 715 -7.97 21.56 27.51
C LEU A 715 -8.63 22.15 26.24
N PHE A 716 -8.91 21.33 25.23
CA PHE A 716 -9.67 21.76 24.06
C PHE A 716 -11.10 22.18 24.44
N ALA A 717 -11.75 21.43 25.34
CA ALA A 717 -13.09 21.78 25.82
C ALA A 717 -13.13 23.10 26.60
N THR A 718 -12.00 23.55 27.19
CA THR A 718 -11.91 24.88 27.80
C THR A 718 -11.67 26.01 26.79
N GLY A 719 -11.63 25.72 25.48
CA GLY A 719 -11.41 26.70 24.42
C GLY A 719 -9.93 27.05 24.16
N MET A 720 -8.98 26.21 24.59
CA MET A 720 -7.57 26.41 24.24
C MET A 720 -7.31 26.10 22.76
N SER A 721 -6.46 26.89 22.12
CA SER A 721 -5.96 26.60 20.77
C SER A 721 -5.07 25.35 20.78
N GLU A 722 -4.99 24.67 19.64
CA GLU A 722 -4.16 23.46 19.48
C GLU A 722 -2.70 23.71 19.88
N GLU A 723 -2.12 24.83 19.47
CA GLU A 723 -0.77 25.25 19.86
C GLU A 723 -0.60 25.33 21.38
N LYS A 724 -1.54 25.98 22.08
CA LYS A 724 -1.50 26.09 23.55
C LYS A 724 -1.70 24.74 24.24
N VAL A 725 -2.55 23.87 23.68
CA VAL A 725 -2.71 22.50 24.19
C VAL A 725 -1.41 21.72 24.04
N LYS A 726 -0.76 21.81 22.87
CA LYS A 726 0.53 21.19 22.58
C LYS A 726 1.60 21.64 23.58
N ASP A 727 1.77 22.94 23.76
CA ASP A 727 2.74 23.51 24.70
C ASP A 727 2.48 23.04 26.13
N THR A 728 1.23 23.12 26.58
CA THR A 728 0.83 22.75 27.95
C THR A 728 1.13 21.28 28.25
N VAL A 729 0.76 20.38 27.33
CA VAL A 729 0.94 18.93 27.53
C VAL A 729 2.42 18.53 27.40
N LEU A 730 3.17 19.15 26.48
CA LEU A 730 4.62 18.91 26.35
C LEU A 730 5.40 19.44 27.54
N GLU A 731 5.03 20.60 28.09
CA GLU A 731 5.60 21.13 29.32
C GLU A 731 5.27 20.24 30.53
N TRP A 732 4.02 19.80 30.66
CA TRP A 732 3.64 18.81 31.68
C TRP A 732 4.49 17.54 31.57
N ASN A 733 4.64 16.97 30.37
CA ASN A 733 5.45 15.78 30.12
C ASN A 733 6.91 15.96 30.56
N ARG A 734 7.52 17.11 30.24
CA ARG A 734 8.88 17.47 30.67
C ARG A 734 8.99 17.59 32.19
N ARG A 735 8.04 18.28 32.82
CA ARG A 735 8.01 18.55 34.26
C ARG A 735 7.90 17.26 35.09
N VAL A 736 6.98 16.37 34.73
CA VAL A 736 6.70 15.15 35.51
C VAL A 736 7.52 13.94 35.05
N LYS A 737 8.32 14.11 33.97
CA LYS A 737 9.10 13.06 33.31
C LYS A 737 8.24 11.82 33.04
N SER A 738 7.13 12.01 32.31
CA SER A 738 6.22 10.89 32.00
C SER A 738 6.81 9.89 30.99
N ASN A 739 7.97 10.21 30.41
CA ASN A 739 8.72 9.41 29.43
C ASN A 739 7.97 9.14 28.11
N ALA A 740 6.85 9.83 27.86
CA ALA A 740 6.18 9.79 26.56
C ALA A 740 7.00 10.54 25.49
N PRO A 741 7.28 9.93 24.32
CA PRO A 741 7.96 10.61 23.21
C PRO A 741 7.16 11.84 22.74
N PRO A 742 7.79 13.00 22.52
CA PRO A 742 7.12 14.21 22.04
C PRO A 742 6.28 14.00 20.78
N GLU A 743 6.81 13.30 19.77
CA GLU A 743 6.10 12.99 18.52
C GLU A 743 4.79 12.21 18.76
N LYS A 744 4.78 11.31 19.76
CA LYS A 744 3.59 10.54 20.14
C LYS A 744 2.54 11.41 20.81
N ILE A 745 2.97 12.38 21.63
CA ILE A 745 2.08 13.37 22.26
C ILE A 745 1.44 14.24 21.19
N GLU A 746 2.24 14.80 20.28
CA GLU A 746 1.76 15.68 19.20
C GLU A 746 0.69 14.99 18.35
N LYS A 747 0.96 13.76 17.93
CA LYS A 747 -0.01 12.96 17.17
C LYS A 747 -1.32 12.72 17.92
N ILE A 748 -1.28 12.54 19.25
CA ILE A 748 -2.51 12.39 20.05
C ILE A 748 -3.27 13.72 20.10
N ILE A 749 -2.56 14.84 20.24
CA ILE A 749 -3.15 16.18 20.30
C ILE A 749 -3.82 16.53 18.98
N GLU A 750 -3.14 16.33 17.85
CA GLU A 750 -3.71 16.52 16.50
C GLU A 750 -5.01 15.71 16.31
N GLN A 751 -5.01 14.43 16.72
CA GLN A 751 -6.20 13.57 16.65
C GLN A 751 -7.36 14.09 17.53
N VAL A 752 -7.04 14.63 18.71
CA VAL A 752 -8.05 15.18 19.62
C VAL A 752 -8.53 16.55 19.11
N GLY A 753 -7.66 17.35 18.50
CA GLY A 753 -7.97 18.62 17.87
C GLY A 753 -8.96 18.46 16.73
N ALA A 754 -8.66 17.55 15.78
CA ALA A 754 -9.57 17.20 14.68
C ALA A 754 -10.95 16.73 15.19
N LEU A 755 -10.97 15.85 16.19
CA LEU A 755 -12.21 15.41 16.84
C LEU A 755 -12.96 16.59 17.48
N ASN A 756 -12.24 17.57 18.03
CA ASN A 756 -12.83 18.73 18.67
C ASN A 756 -13.47 19.70 17.67
N GLU A 757 -12.77 20.03 16.60
CA GLU A 757 -13.32 20.83 15.50
C GLU A 757 -14.58 20.19 14.92
N GLU A 758 -14.53 18.88 14.71
CA GLU A 758 -15.67 18.12 14.23
C GLU A 758 -16.85 18.17 15.20
N ASN A 759 -16.62 17.91 16.50
CA ASN A 759 -17.66 18.02 17.53
C ASN A 759 -18.27 19.44 17.56
N GLN A 760 -17.44 20.48 17.44
CA GLN A 760 -17.90 21.87 17.40
C GLN A 760 -18.78 22.15 16.17
N ARG A 761 -18.46 21.59 14.99
CA ARG A 761 -19.35 21.68 13.81
C ARG A 761 -20.77 21.20 14.14
N TRP A 762 -20.90 20.12 14.91
CA TRP A 762 -22.18 19.56 15.36
C TRP A 762 -22.77 20.20 16.63
N GLY A 763 -22.18 21.29 17.13
CA GLY A 763 -22.69 22.01 18.31
C GLY A 763 -22.48 21.27 19.64
N LYS A 764 -21.50 20.37 19.74
CA LYS A 764 -21.18 19.62 20.96
C LYS A 764 -19.73 19.80 21.39
N ALA A 765 -19.47 19.67 22.69
CA ALA A 765 -18.11 19.71 23.22
C ALA A 765 -17.44 18.33 23.18
N THR A 766 -16.13 18.32 22.97
CA THR A 766 -15.33 17.12 23.22
C THR A 766 -15.35 16.78 24.70
N TYR A 767 -15.77 15.55 25.03
CA TYR A 767 -16.16 15.20 26.40
C TYR A 767 -15.31 14.07 27.01
N VAL A 768 -15.13 14.17 28.32
CA VAL A 768 -14.59 13.12 29.20
C VAL A 768 -15.64 12.82 30.28
N ASN A 769 -15.97 11.54 30.48
CA ASN A 769 -16.96 11.12 31.46
C ASN A 769 -16.53 11.42 32.91
N LYS A 770 -17.47 11.48 33.85
CA LYS A 770 -17.20 11.83 35.26
C LYS A 770 -16.14 10.95 35.91
N GLU A 771 -16.13 9.64 35.62
CA GLU A 771 -15.19 8.69 36.19
C GLU A 771 -13.77 8.88 35.64
N SER A 772 -13.63 8.94 34.32
CA SER A 772 -12.36 9.26 33.65
C SER A 772 -11.83 10.63 34.05
N TYR A 773 -12.71 11.62 34.25
CA TYR A 773 -12.32 12.95 34.72
C TYR A 773 -11.80 12.92 36.17
N LYS A 774 -12.44 12.13 37.04
CA LYS A 774 -11.96 11.89 38.40
C LYS A 774 -10.59 11.22 38.41
N GLN A 775 -10.42 10.15 37.62
CA GLN A 775 -9.13 9.46 37.46
C GLN A 775 -8.05 10.39 36.88
N LEU A 776 -8.42 11.26 35.94
CA LEU A 776 -7.52 12.26 35.37
C LEU A 776 -7.04 13.24 36.45
N ASN A 777 -7.96 13.76 37.27
CA ASN A 777 -7.63 14.63 38.40
C ASN A 777 -6.67 13.95 39.39
N GLU A 778 -6.94 12.70 39.75
CA GLU A 778 -6.08 11.91 40.65
C GLU A 778 -4.69 11.68 40.04
N THR A 779 -4.63 11.33 38.75
CA THR A 779 -3.38 11.06 38.03
C THR A 779 -2.53 12.31 37.86
N LEU A 780 -3.15 13.43 37.53
CA LEU A 780 -2.49 14.73 37.35
C LEU A 780 -2.26 15.47 38.67
N ASN A 781 -2.75 14.93 39.79
CA ASN A 781 -2.69 15.50 41.13
C ASN A 781 -3.27 16.94 41.17
N VAL A 782 -4.49 17.09 40.65
CA VAL A 782 -5.22 18.36 40.59
C VAL A 782 -6.63 18.23 41.18
N LYS A 783 -7.22 19.36 41.59
CA LYS A 783 -8.59 19.43 42.11
C LYS A 783 -9.50 20.24 41.17
N ALA A 784 -9.46 19.96 39.87
CA ALA A 784 -10.28 20.67 38.90
C ALA A 784 -11.76 20.27 39.01
N PRO A 785 -12.71 21.24 38.98
CA PRO A 785 -14.15 20.92 38.95
C PRO A 785 -14.52 20.22 37.64
N TYR A 786 -15.55 19.37 37.65
CA TYR A 786 -16.07 18.75 36.42
C TYR A 786 -16.76 19.79 35.53
N ILE A 787 -16.25 19.98 34.31
CA ILE A 787 -16.62 21.11 33.44
C ILE A 787 -17.85 20.85 32.55
N TYR A 788 -18.29 19.60 32.41
CA TYR A 788 -19.34 19.26 31.46
C TYR A 788 -20.74 19.33 32.11
N LYS A 789 -21.66 20.03 31.45
CA LYS A 789 -23.10 19.98 31.73
C LYS A 789 -23.72 18.90 30.85
N MET A 790 -24.39 17.94 31.49
CA MET A 790 -25.14 16.89 30.81
C MET A 790 -26.63 17.31 30.82
N PRO A 791 -27.34 17.29 29.68
CA PRO A 791 -28.79 17.42 29.68
C PRO A 791 -29.43 16.29 30.52
N SER A 792 -30.50 16.58 31.24
CA SER A 792 -31.23 15.62 32.07
C SER A 792 -32.10 14.69 31.22
N PHE A 793 -31.50 13.75 30.47
CA PHE A 793 -32.27 12.73 29.76
C PHE A 793 -31.60 11.35 29.79
N LYS A 794 -32.43 10.30 29.76
CA LYS A 794 -32.01 8.89 29.84
C LYS A 794 -30.96 8.57 28.78
N ASN A 795 -29.84 8.05 29.27
CA ASN A 795 -28.66 7.62 28.52
C ASN A 795 -29.04 6.71 27.33
N PRO A 796 -28.78 7.08 26.05
CA PRO A 796 -28.94 6.14 24.95
C PRO A 796 -27.81 5.08 24.98
N ASN A 797 -28.17 3.85 24.65
CA ASN A 797 -27.38 2.63 24.75
C ASN A 797 -25.87 2.76 24.41
N ALA A 798 -25.02 2.10 25.19
CA ALA A 798 -23.57 2.00 25.00
C ALA A 798 -23.14 1.43 23.61
N SER A 799 -24.06 0.79 22.87
CA SER A 799 -23.86 0.34 21.49
C SER A 799 -23.65 1.50 20.51
N ILE A 800 -24.39 2.60 20.66
CA ILE A 800 -24.32 3.78 19.78
C ILE A 800 -22.93 4.41 19.85
N ASN A 801 -22.32 4.50 21.04
CA ASN A 801 -20.97 5.06 21.22
C ASN A 801 -19.85 4.27 20.52
N LYS A 802 -19.95 2.93 20.45
CA LYS A 802 -18.95 2.10 19.74
C LYS A 802 -19.05 2.23 18.22
N ILE A 803 -20.29 2.28 17.71
CA ILE A 803 -20.61 2.49 16.31
C ILE A 803 -20.12 3.88 15.87
N TRP A 804 -20.43 4.89 16.68
CA TRP A 804 -19.99 6.28 16.51
C TRP A 804 -18.47 6.37 16.40
N LYS A 805 -17.73 5.77 17.36
CA LYS A 805 -16.25 5.77 17.34
C LYS A 805 -15.67 5.09 16.08
N SER A 806 -16.26 3.98 15.62
CA SER A 806 -15.79 3.29 14.40
C SER A 806 -16.06 4.09 13.13
N PHE A 807 -17.20 4.76 13.07
CA PHE A 807 -17.63 5.57 11.94
C PHE A 807 -16.74 6.82 11.78
N TRP A 808 -16.44 7.52 12.88
CA TRP A 808 -15.53 8.66 12.87
C TRP A 808 -14.11 8.31 12.46
N ASN A 809 -13.58 7.20 12.98
CA ASN A 809 -12.24 6.77 12.59
C ASN A 809 -12.14 6.50 11.08
N GLU A 810 -13.23 6.16 10.40
CA GLU A 810 -13.22 5.92 8.97
C GLU A 810 -13.37 7.21 8.16
N LEU A 811 -14.27 8.09 8.59
CA LEU A 811 -14.39 9.43 8.00
C LEU A 811 -13.12 10.26 8.15
N GLU A 812 -12.47 10.16 9.30
CA GLU A 812 -11.20 10.83 9.55
C GLU A 812 -10.08 10.23 8.69
N LYS A 813 -10.07 8.91 8.48
CA LYS A 813 -9.14 8.31 7.49
C LYS A 813 -9.43 8.80 6.08
N GLU A 814 -10.70 8.93 5.69
CA GLU A 814 -11.07 9.46 4.38
C GLU A 814 -10.68 10.93 4.23
N ARG A 815 -10.93 11.76 5.25
CA ARG A 815 -10.51 13.17 5.31
C ARG A 815 -9.00 13.29 5.24
N MET A 816 -8.27 12.58 6.11
CA MET A 816 -6.80 12.55 6.11
C MET A 816 -6.23 12.01 4.79
N LYS A 817 -6.91 11.07 4.14
CA LYS A 817 -6.52 10.60 2.80
C LYS A 817 -6.72 11.69 1.75
N SER A 818 -7.86 12.40 1.79
CA SER A 818 -8.14 13.54 0.90
C SER A 818 -7.17 14.69 1.13
N GLU A 819 -6.89 15.06 2.37
CA GLU A 819 -5.93 16.10 2.74
C GLU A 819 -4.51 15.73 2.33
N LYS A 820 -4.09 14.48 2.53
CA LYS A 820 -2.81 13.99 2.01
C LYS A 820 -2.75 13.99 0.49
N GLU A 821 -3.83 13.63 -0.19
CA GLU A 821 -3.93 13.74 -1.66
C GLU A 821 -3.78 15.21 -2.11
N MET A 822 -4.42 16.13 -1.40
CA MET A 822 -4.40 17.57 -1.67
C MET A 822 -3.02 18.20 -1.36
N GLU A 823 -2.41 17.86 -0.23
CA GLU A 823 -1.08 18.29 0.17
C GLU A 823 -0.02 17.73 -0.78
N TYR A 824 -0.16 16.46 -1.18
CA TYR A 824 0.71 15.83 -2.18
C TYR A 824 0.58 16.51 -3.54
N ALA A 825 -0.65 16.80 -3.98
CA ALA A 825 -0.91 17.55 -5.21
C ALA A 825 -0.31 18.98 -5.14
N ARG A 826 -0.49 19.69 -4.03
CA ARG A 826 0.06 21.03 -3.81
C ARG A 826 1.59 21.04 -3.77
N LYS A 827 2.21 20.10 -3.05
CA LYS A 827 3.68 19.93 -3.02
C LYS A 827 4.24 19.58 -4.40
N ARG A 828 3.54 18.76 -5.17
CA ARG A 828 3.93 18.41 -6.54
C ARG A 828 3.85 19.62 -7.47
N MET A 829 2.81 20.46 -7.34
CA MET A 829 2.67 21.71 -8.09
C MET A 829 3.78 22.72 -7.74
N MET A 830 4.10 22.88 -6.45
CA MET A 830 5.20 23.75 -6.00
C MET A 830 6.55 23.28 -6.54
N ARG A 831 6.85 21.97 -6.45
CA ARG A 831 8.10 21.40 -6.99
C ARG A 831 8.20 21.53 -8.51
N ALA A 832 7.09 21.37 -9.23
CA ALA A 832 7.07 21.55 -10.68
C ALA A 832 7.39 23.01 -11.05
N LYS A 833 6.78 23.98 -10.35
CA LYS A 833 7.10 25.41 -10.53
C LYS A 833 8.54 25.76 -10.18
N GLU A 834 9.08 25.19 -9.10
CA GLU A 834 10.50 25.38 -8.71
C GLU A 834 11.46 24.79 -9.76
N GLN A 835 11.16 23.61 -10.31
CA GLN A 835 11.96 23.00 -11.39
C GLN A 835 11.90 23.82 -12.68
N GLU A 836 10.73 24.35 -13.02
CA GLU A 836 10.55 25.20 -14.19
C GLU A 836 11.29 26.54 -14.03
N GLN A 837 11.26 27.14 -12.84
CA GLN A 837 12.05 28.34 -12.52
C GLN A 837 13.56 28.07 -12.58
N LYS A 838 14.03 26.92 -12.06
CA LYS A 838 15.44 26.54 -12.17
C LYS A 838 15.87 26.31 -13.61
N GLN A 839 15.07 25.59 -14.40
CA GLN A 839 15.38 25.37 -15.82
C GLN A 839 15.36 26.67 -16.62
N ARG A 840 14.52 27.63 -16.24
CA ARG A 840 14.48 28.96 -16.85
C ARG A 840 15.71 29.78 -16.48
N GLN A 841 16.12 29.78 -15.21
CA GLN A 841 17.37 30.42 -14.76
C GLN A 841 18.60 29.79 -15.43
N GLU A 842 18.69 28.47 -15.49
CA GLU A 842 19.80 27.76 -16.17
C GLU A 842 19.83 28.02 -17.68
N ARG A 843 18.68 28.34 -18.31
CA ARG A 843 18.61 28.75 -19.73
C ARG A 843 19.02 30.21 -19.92
N GLU A 844 18.67 31.09 -18.98
CA GLU A 844 19.06 32.51 -18.97
C GLU A 844 20.55 32.69 -18.61
N GLU A 845 21.17 31.77 -17.87
CA GLU A 845 22.60 31.78 -17.55
C GLU A 845 23.48 31.14 -18.64
N ARG A 846 22.90 30.34 -19.56
CA ARG A 846 23.60 29.66 -20.65
C ARG A 846 23.46 30.33 -22.02
N GLY A 847 22.51 31.25 -22.17
CA GLY A 847 22.38 32.13 -23.34
C GLY A 847 23.04 33.46 -23.08
#